data_AF-A0AA88RIH5-F1
#
_entry.id   AF-A0AA88RIH5-F1
#
_cell.length_a   1.000
_cell.length_b   1.000
_cell.length_c   1.000
_cell.angle_alpha   90.00
_cell.angle_beta   90.00
_cell.angle_gamma   90.00
#
_symmetry.space_group_name_H-M   'P 1'
#
loop_
_entity.id
_entity.type
_entity.pdbx_description
1 polymer ?
#
loop_
_entity_poly.entity_id
_entity_poly.type
_entity_poly.pdbx_seq_one_letter_code
_entity_poly.pdbx_strand_id
1 'polypeptide(L)'
;MDWARPSTCDISRRWKGPWGLKKSVEAVALGVFLVAAFSCLVIVYFVCTAEKLGLPYLTAYLDSVGADFQHGANFAASGSTIQPNDAKMLKGRFNPISLNVQLLQFEQFKARSIEYYRQATSSDIRRSLPKPEDFSKALYTMDTGQNDIHAGILWMTEEKVLTFIPRILDQFASAVKKLHQQGARAFWIHNTGPIGCLPILLINSPPKAGNADQYGCVKSYNDLAQEFNKQLKDKVSQLRMELQDALITHVDMYLAKYSLIGEAKKQGFANPLGCCCGHYGDYHVECGGKAIVNGSEVYGASCSNPLEYISWDCIHYTEAANKWIANHILDGSFSDPQIPITEACHSHSALKASRIVRSEEEPLGELDEFEAAILDGDVDGGGICVEAVLNELLDDGDSSRRPRPQRFVYPCPPYNLDSKPIRLLKCLCHLLFPMDSHCLSSALLALAVLFSASLVPYQLHAKTVCDIPAIFNFGDSNSDTGGLSAAFGQAPPPNGESYFRGPAGRYSDGRLVIDFIAQSLGLPYLSAYLDSVGSNFTHGANFATAGSTIRPQNTTLHQSGFSPFSLNVQFYQFNDFRRRSQILRSQVRAYVPDVLDQFKVIVSDIYDQGGRSFWIHNTAPVGCLPYVMDRLPITAGQVDKVGCAGPFNDVARYFNRKLKEALVQLRKGLPMAAITYVDVYAAKYALISQAKKHGFEHPLQACCGHGGKYNYNMHVGCGGKIKVNGKEFNSVTFMETHSVRLCHISSLVLAVTLLASLTSSSSTSCNFPAIFNFGDSNSDTGGLSAALGQAPPPNGETFFHAPAGRYCDGRLIVDFMAESLRLPYLSAYLDSVGSNFSHGANFATAGSTIRRQNTTVYQSGYSPISLDIQSAQYTDFHRRSQVYRRQGGLFQQVLPKEEDFSRALYTFDIGQNDLTAGYKLNMSIEQVKGYVPDLMAQLSNIIKNVYAQGGRSFWIHNTGPVGCLPYVMDRFPITAAQIDEFGCASPPNEVAQYFNARLKEAVIELRKDLPLATITYVDIYSVKYSLISQAKKLGNSLHLTNRMLLSFPAQCLVNWLHHQLSQALLSFTTFIRSKLRELNLQRYNGMTGFENPFLACCGHGGKFNYNRFKKCGSKKIVNGKEIIVTSCKDPSVRINWDGTHFTEAANKWIFDQIVDGSFSDPPVPLQLACHKLDH
;
A
#
# COMPACT_ATOMS: atom_id res chain seq x y z
N MET A 1 -28.42 -29.70 18.28
CA MET A 1 -29.72 -30.26 17.87
C MET A 1 -30.19 -29.52 16.62
N ASP A 2 -31.09 -30.12 15.89
CA ASP A 2 -31.27 -29.93 14.43
C ASP A 2 -32.47 -29.02 14.07
N TRP A 3 -32.69 -28.77 12.76
CA TRP A 3 -33.85 -28.11 12.12
C TRP A 3 -34.01 -26.57 12.30
N ALA A 4 -34.69 -25.81 11.41
CA ALA A 4 -35.01 -25.96 9.98
C ALA A 4 -35.55 -24.62 9.39
N ARG A 5 -35.62 -24.48 8.05
CA ARG A 5 -36.42 -23.43 7.33
C ARG A 5 -37.78 -24.01 6.89
N PRO A 6 -38.87 -23.23 6.85
CA PRO A 6 -39.36 -22.55 5.60
C PRO A 6 -39.87 -21.11 5.89
N SER A 7 -40.15 -20.14 4.98
CA SER A 7 -40.37 -20.00 3.53
C SER A 7 -41.84 -19.88 3.02
N THR A 8 -42.19 -18.65 2.60
CA THR A 8 -43.08 -18.22 1.47
C THR A 8 -44.61 -18.33 1.48
N CYS A 9 -45.26 -17.21 1.07
CA CYS A 9 -46.64 -17.04 0.54
C CYS A 9 -47.83 -17.24 1.53
N ASP A 10 -49.07 -16.80 1.27
CA ASP A 10 -49.70 -16.24 0.04
C ASP A 10 -50.72 -15.09 0.31
N ILE A 11 -51.47 -14.67 -0.71
CA ILE A 11 -52.20 -13.39 -0.84
C ILE A 11 -53.76 -13.49 -0.70
N SER A 12 -54.35 -12.47 -0.07
CA SER A 12 -55.71 -11.89 -0.27
C SER A 12 -56.90 -12.18 0.67
N ARG A 13 -57.52 -11.04 1.08
CA ARG A 13 -58.98 -10.76 1.21
C ARG A 13 -59.86 -11.63 2.13
N ARG A 14 -60.36 -11.00 3.21
CA ARG A 14 -61.67 -10.29 3.16
C ARG A 14 -61.85 -9.30 4.33
N TRP A 15 -62.61 -8.24 4.07
CA TRP A 15 -63.07 -7.23 5.04
C TRP A 15 -64.61 -7.28 5.15
N LYS A 16 -65.16 -6.93 6.32
CA LYS A 16 -66.51 -6.36 6.49
C LYS A 16 -66.42 -5.28 7.58
N GLY A 17 -67.00 -4.10 7.34
CA GLY A 17 -67.14 -3.01 8.32
C GLY A 17 -68.50 -3.07 9.03
N PRO A 18 -69.15 -1.93 9.39
CA PRO A 18 -68.85 -0.52 9.02
C PRO A 18 -68.85 0.47 10.21
N TRP A 19 -68.56 1.77 9.94
CA TRP A 19 -69.28 2.99 10.38
C TRP A 19 -68.44 4.25 10.05
N GLY A 20 -69.08 5.41 9.82
CA GLY A 20 -68.41 6.72 9.65
C GLY A 20 -67.99 7.08 8.20
N LEU A 21 -68.01 8.37 7.82
CA LEU A 21 -67.93 8.80 6.42
C LEU A 21 -66.90 9.92 6.11
N LYS A 22 -66.04 9.66 5.11
CA LYS A 22 -65.39 10.58 4.16
C LYS A 22 -64.98 11.99 4.65
N LYS A 23 -63.73 12.09 5.12
CA LYS A 23 -62.66 12.97 4.57
C LYS A 23 -61.31 12.31 4.88
N SER A 24 -60.21 12.77 4.26
CA SER A 24 -58.83 12.26 4.47
C SER A 24 -58.48 10.86 3.91
N VAL A 25 -58.63 10.65 2.59
CA VAL A 25 -58.01 9.50 1.88
C VAL A 25 -57.00 9.94 0.81
N GLU A 26 -57.23 11.07 0.13
CA GLU A 26 -56.32 11.60 -0.89
C GLU A 26 -54.95 12.05 -0.32
N ALA A 27 -54.92 12.47 0.96
CA ALA A 27 -53.67 12.83 1.66
C ALA A 27 -52.70 11.65 1.81
N VAL A 28 -53.19 10.42 1.98
CA VAL A 28 -52.35 9.23 2.20
C VAL A 28 -51.79 8.71 0.87
N ALA A 29 -52.57 8.81 -0.21
CA ALA A 29 -52.10 8.47 -1.55
C ALA A 29 -50.95 9.39 -2.02
N LEU A 30 -51.05 10.69 -1.73
CA LEU A 30 -49.99 11.66 -2.04
C LEU A 30 -48.71 11.40 -1.24
N GLY A 31 -48.84 11.08 0.06
CA GLY A 31 -47.71 10.80 0.94
C GLY A 31 -46.84 9.63 0.49
N VAL A 32 -47.46 8.51 0.09
CA VAL A 32 -46.70 7.32 -0.38
C VAL A 32 -46.01 7.60 -1.73
N PHE A 33 -46.63 8.35 -2.63
CA PHE A 33 -46.00 8.74 -3.91
C PHE A 33 -44.83 9.72 -3.70
N LEU A 34 -44.95 10.68 -2.76
CA LEU A 34 -43.89 11.64 -2.45
C LEU A 34 -42.66 10.97 -1.81
N VAL A 35 -42.83 10.00 -0.91
CA VAL A 35 -41.72 9.24 -0.31
C VAL A 35 -40.99 8.38 -1.35
N ALA A 36 -41.73 7.79 -2.30
CA ALA A 36 -41.13 7.08 -3.43
C ALA A 36 -40.33 8.02 -4.36
N ALA A 37 -40.88 9.21 -4.67
CA ALA A 37 -40.23 10.21 -5.52
C ALA A 37 -38.95 10.78 -4.89
N PHE A 38 -38.95 11.10 -3.58
CA PHE A 38 -37.77 11.55 -2.86
C PHE A 38 -36.66 10.50 -2.86
N SER A 39 -37.03 9.22 -2.71
CA SER A 39 -36.07 8.10 -2.72
C SER A 39 -35.33 7.96 -4.05
N CYS A 40 -35.97 8.27 -5.18
CA CYS A 40 -35.32 8.25 -6.49
C CYS A 40 -34.43 9.46 -6.78
N LEU A 41 -34.80 10.66 -6.32
CA LEU A 41 -34.02 11.88 -6.59
C LEU A 41 -32.69 11.94 -5.80
N VAL A 42 -32.67 11.46 -4.56
CA VAL A 42 -31.44 11.38 -3.75
C VAL A 42 -30.42 10.41 -4.38
N ILE A 43 -30.86 9.29 -4.95
CA ILE A 43 -29.99 8.31 -5.60
C ILE A 43 -29.35 8.87 -6.87
N VAL A 44 -30.06 9.67 -7.66
CA VAL A 44 -29.50 10.28 -8.89
C VAL A 44 -28.44 11.34 -8.55
N TYR A 45 -28.63 12.13 -7.48
CA TYR A 45 -27.68 13.18 -7.11
C TYR A 45 -26.33 12.63 -6.62
N PHE A 46 -26.30 11.47 -5.96
CA PHE A 46 -25.06 10.81 -5.53
C PHE A 46 -24.28 10.11 -6.66
N VAL A 47 -24.91 9.84 -7.81
CA VAL A 47 -24.28 9.06 -8.92
C VAL A 47 -23.50 9.94 -9.90
N CYS A 48 -23.75 11.25 -9.96
CA CYS A 48 -23.12 12.13 -10.95
C CYS A 48 -21.86 12.90 -10.48
N THR A 49 -21.45 12.78 -9.21
CA THR A 49 -20.35 13.58 -8.64
C THR A 49 -19.02 12.82 -8.54
N ALA A 50 -19.03 11.49 -8.51
CA ALA A 50 -17.84 10.66 -8.24
C ALA A 50 -17.00 10.27 -9.50
N GLU A 51 -17.11 11.01 -10.60
CA GLU A 51 -16.68 10.54 -11.93
C GLU A 51 -15.73 11.48 -12.68
N LYS A 52 -14.88 12.28 -12.00
CA LYS A 52 -14.12 13.33 -12.74
C LYS A 52 -12.63 13.57 -12.45
N LEU A 53 -12.08 13.49 -11.25
CA LEU A 53 -10.69 13.91 -11.01
C LEU A 53 -9.84 12.83 -10.30
N GLY A 54 -9.48 11.79 -11.04
CA GLY A 54 -8.54 10.76 -10.56
C GLY A 54 -7.08 11.27 -10.51
N LEU A 55 -6.52 11.34 -9.30
CA LEU A 55 -5.18 11.85 -8.96
C LEU A 55 -4.44 10.85 -8.04
N PRO A 56 -3.13 10.60 -8.23
CA PRO A 56 -2.26 9.88 -7.29
C PRO A 56 -1.72 10.78 -6.15
N TYR A 57 -0.64 10.34 -5.47
CA TYR A 57 -0.40 10.63 -4.05
C TYR A 57 0.75 11.61 -3.84
N LEU A 58 0.70 12.34 -2.73
CA LEU A 58 1.77 13.22 -2.26
C LEU A 58 3.03 12.40 -1.94
N THR A 59 4.02 12.42 -2.84
CA THR A 59 5.35 11.86 -2.54
C THR A 59 6.04 12.77 -1.52
N ALA A 60 6.46 12.23 -0.37
CA ALA A 60 7.19 13.07 0.60
C ALA A 60 8.56 13.49 0.03
N TYR A 61 8.98 14.70 0.36
CA TYR A 61 10.02 15.42 -0.38
C TYR A 61 11.38 14.73 -0.44
N LEU A 62 11.80 14.04 0.63
CA LEU A 62 13.14 13.46 0.77
C LEU A 62 13.39 12.22 -0.12
N ASP A 63 12.63 12.09 -1.22
CA ASP A 63 12.86 11.10 -2.25
C ASP A 63 14.08 11.41 -3.11
N SER A 64 14.67 10.34 -3.61
CA SER A 64 15.88 10.36 -4.42
C SER A 64 15.80 9.49 -5.67
N VAL A 65 14.82 8.57 -5.79
CA VAL A 65 14.74 7.64 -6.95
C VAL A 65 13.31 7.33 -7.37
N GLY A 66 12.95 7.68 -8.61
CA GLY A 66 11.66 7.32 -9.21
C GLY A 66 10.45 8.05 -8.61
N ALA A 67 10.68 9.24 -8.07
CA ALA A 67 9.67 10.09 -7.44
C ALA A 67 8.60 10.54 -8.44
N ASP A 68 7.33 10.46 -8.04
CA ASP A 68 6.20 11.03 -8.77
C ASP A 68 5.56 12.10 -7.89
N PHE A 69 5.82 13.35 -8.25
CA PHE A 69 5.35 14.53 -7.53
C PHE A 69 4.26 15.28 -8.30
N GLN A 70 3.71 14.71 -9.39
CA GLN A 70 2.80 15.41 -10.31
C GLN A 70 1.55 15.98 -9.60
N HIS A 71 1.15 15.38 -8.47
CA HIS A 71 -0.04 15.73 -7.70
C HIS A 71 0.27 16.29 -6.31
N GLY A 72 1.52 16.71 -6.08
CA GLY A 72 1.98 17.37 -4.85
C GLY A 72 3.04 16.56 -4.09
N ALA A 73 3.51 17.15 -2.99
CA ALA A 73 4.59 16.60 -2.18
C ALA A 73 4.39 16.90 -0.69
N ASN A 74 4.82 15.99 0.19
CA ASN A 74 4.72 16.16 1.64
C ASN A 74 6.07 16.59 2.26
N PHE A 75 6.07 17.69 3.01
CA PHE A 75 7.23 18.23 3.74
C PHE A 75 7.03 18.21 5.27
N ALA A 76 5.81 17.92 5.73
CA ALA A 76 5.40 17.98 7.13
C ALA A 76 6.11 16.92 7.98
N ALA A 77 6.13 17.13 9.29
CA ALA A 77 7.13 16.49 10.13
C ALA A 77 6.68 16.31 11.62
N SER A 78 6.52 15.07 12.08
CA SER A 78 6.19 14.67 13.48
C SER A 78 7.25 15.02 14.56
N GLY A 79 6.89 15.88 15.52
CA GLY A 79 7.83 16.37 16.54
C GLY A 79 8.79 17.45 16.01
N SER A 80 8.48 18.02 14.85
CA SER A 80 9.11 19.25 14.35
C SER A 80 8.62 20.44 15.15
N THR A 81 9.56 21.33 15.44
CA THR A 81 9.31 22.68 15.91
C THR A 81 9.26 23.65 14.72
N ILE A 82 8.63 24.80 14.90
CA ILE A 82 8.74 25.91 13.94
C ILE A 82 10.17 26.46 13.97
N GLN A 83 10.72 26.67 15.17
CA GLN A 83 12.08 27.16 15.35
C GLN A 83 13.15 26.05 15.30
N PRO A 84 14.41 26.35 14.93
CA PRO A 84 15.53 25.41 15.07
C PRO A 84 15.82 25.03 16.53
N ASN A 85 16.11 23.76 16.76
CA ASN A 85 16.26 23.18 18.10
C ASN A 85 17.57 23.59 18.78
N ASP A 86 17.50 23.92 20.06
CA ASP A 86 18.69 24.09 20.91
C ASP A 86 19.18 22.76 21.49
N ALA A 87 20.30 22.80 22.23
CA ALA A 87 20.90 21.64 22.87
C ALA A 87 20.05 21.01 24.00
N LYS A 88 18.98 21.67 24.49
CA LYS A 88 18.00 21.10 25.43
C LYS A 88 16.87 20.42 24.68
N MET A 89 16.30 21.05 23.65
CA MET A 89 15.26 20.46 22.80
C MET A 89 15.77 19.18 22.11
N LEU A 90 17.05 19.14 21.71
CA LEU A 90 17.70 17.93 21.20
C LEU A 90 17.88 16.83 22.26
N LYS A 91 18.04 17.17 23.56
CA LYS A 91 18.04 16.20 24.68
C LYS A 91 16.62 15.72 24.99
N GLY A 92 15.63 16.61 24.90
CA GLY A 92 14.20 16.31 24.91
C GLY A 92 13.67 15.60 23.65
N ARG A 93 14.56 15.16 22.76
CA ARG A 93 14.29 14.35 21.55
C ARG A 93 13.46 15.02 20.43
N PHE A 94 13.19 16.32 20.53
CA PHE A 94 12.57 17.09 19.44
C PHE A 94 13.46 17.10 18.18
N ASN A 95 12.86 17.35 17.01
CA ASN A 95 13.50 17.11 15.72
C ASN A 95 14.14 18.36 15.06
N PRO A 96 15.39 18.28 14.52
CA PRO A 96 16.11 19.41 13.92
C PRO A 96 15.68 19.81 12.49
N ILE A 97 14.85 19.03 11.78
CA ILE A 97 14.17 19.49 10.55
C ILE A 97 12.99 20.37 10.99
N SER A 98 13.29 21.59 11.43
CA SER A 98 12.29 22.59 11.78
C SER A 98 11.57 23.15 10.54
N LEU A 99 10.52 23.95 10.71
CA LEU A 99 9.76 24.51 9.59
C LEU A 99 10.65 25.22 8.55
N ASN A 100 11.65 26.02 8.96
CA ASN A 100 12.55 26.66 8.00
C ASN A 100 13.41 25.66 7.19
N VAL A 101 13.66 24.45 7.70
CA VAL A 101 14.33 23.39 6.92
C VAL A 101 13.36 22.80 5.90
N GLN A 102 12.09 22.59 6.26
CA GLN A 102 11.03 22.15 5.35
C GLN A 102 10.80 23.16 4.19
N LEU A 103 10.99 24.46 4.45
CA LEU A 103 10.95 25.50 3.41
C LEU A 103 12.10 25.43 2.42
N LEU A 104 13.35 25.33 2.91
CA LEU A 104 14.53 25.23 2.04
C LEU A 104 14.43 23.99 1.13
N GLN A 105 13.86 22.92 1.68
CA GLN A 105 13.49 21.71 0.95
C GLN A 105 12.44 21.98 -0.15
N PHE A 106 11.37 22.73 0.15
CA PHE A 106 10.36 23.14 -0.85
C PHE A 106 10.89 24.11 -1.92
N GLU A 107 11.71 25.09 -1.54
CA GLU A 107 12.40 26.02 -2.44
C GLU A 107 13.25 25.24 -3.45
N GLN A 108 14.06 24.30 -2.97
CA GLN A 108 14.88 23.41 -3.80
C GLN A 108 14.02 22.46 -4.65
N PHE A 109 12.94 21.91 -4.09
CA PHE A 109 11.98 21.04 -4.79
C PHE A 109 11.38 21.71 -6.01
N LYS A 110 10.80 22.90 -5.81
CA LYS A 110 10.13 23.66 -6.88
C LYS A 110 11.14 24.08 -7.95
N ALA A 111 12.30 24.60 -7.56
CA ALA A 111 13.32 25.04 -8.50
C ALA A 111 13.75 23.89 -9.43
N ARG A 112 14.09 22.72 -8.87
CA ARG A 112 14.47 21.53 -9.65
C ARG A 112 13.30 20.96 -10.45
N SER A 113 12.09 20.95 -9.93
CA SER A 113 10.91 20.46 -10.66
C SER A 113 10.64 21.29 -11.91
N ILE A 114 10.71 22.63 -11.81
CA ILE A 114 10.50 23.54 -12.95
C ILE A 114 11.66 23.43 -13.96
N GLU A 115 12.90 23.32 -13.48
CA GLU A 115 14.08 23.09 -14.32
C GLU A 115 13.95 21.81 -15.15
N TYR A 116 13.73 20.67 -14.49
CA TYR A 116 13.61 19.38 -15.17
C TYR A 116 12.34 19.28 -16.02
N TYR A 117 11.20 19.81 -15.59
CA TYR A 117 9.99 19.82 -16.41
C TYR A 117 10.19 20.59 -17.73
N ARG A 118 10.92 21.72 -17.69
CA ARG A 118 11.28 22.47 -18.91
C ARG A 118 12.26 21.70 -19.79
N GLN A 119 13.36 21.20 -19.23
CA GLN A 119 14.42 20.50 -19.97
C GLN A 119 14.03 19.10 -20.48
N ALA A 120 13.04 18.43 -19.87
CA ALA A 120 12.69 17.05 -20.19
C ALA A 120 12.11 16.88 -21.60
N THR A 121 12.84 16.13 -22.42
CA THR A 121 12.38 15.60 -23.72
C THR A 121 11.53 14.34 -23.58
N SER A 122 11.64 13.62 -22.45
CA SER A 122 10.84 12.43 -22.14
C SER A 122 9.47 12.79 -21.58
N SER A 123 8.41 12.21 -22.16
CA SER A 123 7.02 12.37 -21.71
C SER A 123 6.76 11.76 -20.33
N ASP A 124 7.50 10.73 -19.92
CA ASP A 124 7.34 10.12 -18.59
C ASP A 124 7.96 10.99 -17.48
N ILE A 125 9.09 11.66 -17.74
CA ILE A 125 9.69 12.62 -16.79
C ILE A 125 8.79 13.85 -16.62
N ARG A 126 8.19 14.36 -17.70
CA ARG A 126 7.17 15.42 -17.61
C ARG A 126 5.88 14.98 -16.93
N ARG A 127 5.58 13.67 -16.85
CA ARG A 127 4.42 13.15 -16.12
C ARG A 127 4.71 12.91 -14.64
N SER A 128 5.96 12.81 -14.19
CA SER A 128 6.30 12.56 -12.78
C SER A 128 6.64 13.82 -11.97
N LEU A 129 6.43 15.01 -12.55
CA LEU A 129 6.73 16.31 -11.94
C LEU A 129 5.48 17.22 -11.99
N PRO A 130 5.23 18.04 -10.96
CA PRO A 130 4.15 19.03 -11.01
C PRO A 130 4.53 20.11 -12.02
N LYS A 131 3.55 20.62 -12.75
CA LYS A 131 3.82 21.65 -13.74
C LYS A 131 4.11 22.99 -13.06
N PRO A 132 4.82 23.93 -13.70
CA PRO A 132 5.06 25.26 -13.14
C PRO A 132 3.78 25.98 -12.68
N GLU A 133 2.67 25.77 -13.39
CA GLU A 133 1.37 26.34 -13.10
C GLU A 133 0.53 25.58 -12.05
N ASP A 134 0.99 24.45 -11.52
CA ASP A 134 0.25 23.67 -10.51
C ASP A 134 0.63 24.08 -9.07
N PHE A 135 1.83 24.64 -8.87
CA PHE A 135 2.28 25.19 -7.58
C PHE A 135 1.36 26.30 -7.03
N SER A 136 0.70 27.06 -7.90
CA SER A 136 -0.28 28.10 -7.56
C SER A 136 -1.73 27.63 -7.48
N LYS A 137 -1.97 26.32 -7.62
CA LYS A 137 -3.30 25.68 -7.49
C LYS A 137 -3.36 24.66 -6.36
N ALA A 138 -2.21 24.25 -5.83
CA ALA A 138 -2.11 23.30 -4.71
C ALA A 138 -2.60 23.91 -3.38
N LEU A 139 -3.14 23.04 -2.52
CA LEU A 139 -3.50 23.36 -1.13
C LEU A 139 -2.32 23.04 -0.21
N TYR A 140 -1.91 24.02 0.60
CA TYR A 140 -0.77 23.93 1.51
C TYR A 140 -1.27 23.81 2.96
N THR A 141 -1.38 22.58 3.45
CA THR A 141 -1.79 22.26 4.83
C THR A 141 -0.63 22.40 5.81
N MET A 142 -0.83 23.05 6.94
CA MET A 142 0.19 23.27 7.97
C MET A 142 -0.38 23.02 9.38
N ASP A 143 0.12 22.00 10.07
CA ASP A 143 -0.07 21.78 11.51
C ASP A 143 1.32 21.74 12.17
N THR A 144 1.61 22.73 13.02
CA THR A 144 2.91 22.93 13.67
C THR A 144 2.81 23.96 14.81
N GLY A 145 3.75 23.91 15.77
CA GLY A 145 3.80 24.84 16.91
C GLY A 145 3.48 24.21 18.26
N GLN A 146 2.61 23.20 18.32
CA GLN A 146 2.30 22.47 19.56
C GLN A 146 3.57 21.86 20.20
N ASN A 147 4.51 21.41 19.37
CA ASN A 147 5.80 20.88 19.82
C ASN A 147 6.72 21.95 20.42
N ASP A 148 6.70 23.19 19.90
CA ASP A 148 7.47 24.30 20.44
C ASP A 148 6.98 24.68 21.85
N ILE A 149 5.66 24.70 22.05
CA ILE A 149 5.04 24.98 23.36
C ILE A 149 5.29 23.83 24.35
N HIS A 150 5.13 22.57 23.93
CA HIS A 150 5.41 21.41 24.76
C HIS A 150 6.91 21.33 25.16
N ALA A 151 7.82 21.62 24.23
CA ALA A 151 9.25 21.73 24.52
C ALA A 151 9.56 22.88 25.49
N GLY A 152 8.81 23.99 25.41
CA GLY A 152 8.86 25.08 26.38
C GLY A 152 8.48 24.62 27.78
N ILE A 153 7.29 24.04 27.93
CA ILE A 153 6.74 23.58 29.22
C ILE A 153 7.67 22.58 29.93
N LEU A 154 8.30 21.65 29.19
CA LEU A 154 9.19 20.64 29.77
C LEU A 154 10.57 21.17 30.22
N TRP A 155 11.07 22.27 29.64
CA TRP A 155 12.50 22.63 29.75
C TRP A 155 12.78 24.12 30.06
N MET A 156 11.73 24.94 30.22
CA MET A 156 11.79 26.39 30.44
C MET A 156 10.76 26.85 31.50
N THR A 157 10.86 28.09 31.97
CA THR A 157 9.80 28.74 32.75
C THR A 157 8.74 29.33 31.81
N GLU A 158 7.51 29.43 32.29
CA GLU A 158 6.36 29.92 31.49
C GLU A 158 6.61 31.32 30.92
N GLU A 159 7.14 32.24 31.74
CA GLU A 159 7.67 33.54 31.33
C GLU A 159 8.63 33.46 30.13
N LYS A 160 9.55 32.49 30.12
CA LYS A 160 10.49 32.30 29.00
C LYS A 160 9.77 31.79 27.77
N VAL A 161 8.80 30.89 27.90
CA VAL A 161 7.97 30.44 26.77
C VAL A 161 7.24 31.63 26.14
N LEU A 162 6.64 32.53 26.95
CA LEU A 162 6.04 33.78 26.47
C LEU A 162 7.04 34.63 25.65
N THR A 163 8.28 34.79 26.11
CA THR A 163 9.32 35.53 25.34
C THR A 163 9.74 34.85 24.03
N PHE A 164 9.50 33.54 23.86
CA PHE A 164 9.81 32.82 22.62
C PHE A 164 8.66 32.83 21.60
N ILE A 165 7.40 32.93 22.03
CA ILE A 165 6.21 32.88 21.16
C ILE A 165 6.29 33.87 19.96
N PRO A 166 6.58 35.18 20.15
CA PRO A 166 6.66 36.12 19.02
C PRO A 166 7.73 35.70 18.00
N ARG A 167 8.91 35.30 18.47
CA ARG A 167 10.04 34.86 17.62
C ARG A 167 9.70 33.61 16.81
N ILE A 168 8.95 32.68 17.41
CA ILE A 168 8.48 31.47 16.75
C ILE A 168 7.48 31.85 15.65
N LEU A 169 6.55 32.76 15.93
CA LEU A 169 5.49 33.14 15.00
C LEU A 169 5.95 34.09 13.89
N ASP A 170 6.99 34.89 14.10
CA ASP A 170 7.68 35.61 13.01
C ASP A 170 8.40 34.65 12.05
N GLN A 171 8.93 33.53 12.55
CA GLN A 171 9.47 32.47 11.69
C GLN A 171 8.36 31.73 10.92
N PHE A 172 7.20 31.50 11.55
CA PHE A 172 6.02 30.96 10.85
C PHE A 172 5.48 31.94 9.78
N ALA A 173 5.36 33.22 10.09
CA ALA A 173 4.92 34.22 9.12
C ALA A 173 5.92 34.35 7.96
N SER A 174 7.22 34.34 8.26
CA SER A 174 8.27 34.27 7.24
C SER A 174 8.17 32.99 6.39
N ALA A 175 7.69 31.88 6.96
CA ALA A 175 7.45 30.63 6.22
C ALA A 175 6.33 30.77 5.20
N VAL A 176 5.18 31.32 5.58
CA VAL A 176 4.05 31.56 4.66
C VAL A 176 4.45 32.55 3.57
N LYS A 177 5.14 33.65 3.91
CA LYS A 177 5.67 34.63 2.93
C LYS A 177 6.62 33.98 1.92
N LYS A 178 7.54 33.11 2.37
CA LYS A 178 8.44 32.34 1.47
C LYS A 178 7.67 31.39 0.56
N LEU A 179 6.71 30.61 1.09
CA LEU A 179 5.87 29.72 0.28
C LEU A 179 5.09 30.52 -0.79
N HIS A 180 4.55 31.69 -0.42
CA HIS A 180 3.85 32.59 -1.33
C HIS A 180 4.74 33.21 -2.41
N GLN A 181 5.94 33.69 -2.06
CA GLN A 181 6.97 34.10 -3.03
C GLN A 181 7.33 32.92 -3.95
N GLN A 182 7.31 31.70 -3.41
CA GLN A 182 7.42 30.46 -4.17
C GLN A 182 6.11 30.01 -4.84
N GLY A 183 5.11 30.87 -4.96
CA GLY A 183 3.93 30.67 -5.81
C GLY A 183 2.77 29.92 -5.14
N ALA A 184 2.86 29.54 -3.86
CA ALA A 184 1.74 28.98 -3.12
C ALA A 184 0.58 30.00 -2.98
N ARG A 185 -0.67 29.56 -3.11
CA ARG A 185 -1.85 30.44 -3.13
C ARG A 185 -3.05 30.01 -2.30
N ALA A 186 -3.10 28.77 -1.80
CA ALA A 186 -4.14 28.32 -0.88
C ALA A 186 -3.50 27.64 0.33
N PHE A 187 -3.73 28.19 1.53
CA PHE A 187 -3.15 27.73 2.79
C PHE A 187 -4.23 27.30 3.78
N TRP A 188 -3.98 26.21 4.51
CA TRP A 188 -4.87 25.65 5.53
C TRP A 188 -4.07 25.38 6.80
N ILE A 189 -4.14 26.31 7.76
CA ILE A 189 -3.25 26.42 8.92
C ILE A 189 -4.01 26.01 10.18
N HIS A 190 -3.54 25.01 10.91
CA HIS A 190 -4.08 24.62 12.22
C HIS A 190 -3.35 25.35 13.35
N ASN A 191 -4.04 25.62 14.45
CA ASN A 191 -3.46 26.17 15.68
C ASN A 191 -3.25 25.07 16.75
N THR A 192 -2.61 25.36 17.89
CA THR A 192 -2.31 24.32 18.91
C THR A 192 -3.51 24.00 19.80
N GLY A 193 -3.68 22.74 20.21
CA GLY A 193 -4.74 22.35 21.15
C GLY A 193 -4.53 22.86 22.60
N PRO A 194 -5.55 22.71 23.47
CA PRO A 194 -5.48 23.09 24.89
C PRO A 194 -4.59 22.12 25.68
N ILE A 195 -3.28 22.33 25.60
CA ILE A 195 -2.27 21.42 26.14
C ILE A 195 -2.38 21.23 27.66
N GLY A 196 -2.85 22.25 28.41
CA GLY A 196 -3.10 22.15 29.85
C GLY A 196 -4.26 21.23 30.23
N CYS A 197 -5.10 20.82 29.28
CA CYS A 197 -6.21 19.88 29.50
C CYS A 197 -5.87 18.41 29.20
N LEU A 198 -4.64 18.07 28.80
CA LEU A 198 -4.26 16.68 28.54
C LEU A 198 -4.22 15.87 29.86
N PRO A 199 -5.01 14.79 30.03
CA PRO A 199 -5.07 14.06 31.30
C PRO A 199 -3.71 13.54 31.78
N ILE A 200 -2.84 13.12 30.86
CA ILE A 200 -1.47 12.70 31.20
C ILE A 200 -0.62 13.81 31.86
N LEU A 201 -0.89 15.09 31.54
CA LEU A 201 -0.23 16.22 32.21
C LEU A 201 -0.91 16.57 33.54
N LEU A 202 -2.22 16.40 33.65
CA LEU A 202 -2.96 16.57 34.91
C LEU A 202 -2.57 15.50 35.96
N ILE A 203 -2.28 14.27 35.52
CA ILE A 203 -1.78 13.18 36.38
C ILE A 203 -0.34 13.41 36.81
N ASN A 204 0.57 13.74 35.88
CA ASN A 204 2.00 13.90 36.18
C ASN A 204 2.37 15.26 36.78
N SER A 205 1.56 16.29 36.56
CA SER A 205 1.81 17.69 36.97
C SER A 205 0.49 18.40 37.30
N PRO A 206 -0.25 17.93 38.34
CA PRO A 206 -1.55 18.48 38.69
C PRO A 206 -1.48 19.99 39.00
N PRO A 207 -2.53 20.76 38.63
CA PRO A 207 -2.54 22.20 38.82
C PRO A 207 -2.47 22.57 40.30
N LYS A 208 -1.52 23.45 40.64
CA LYS A 208 -1.43 24.05 41.98
C LYS A 208 -2.65 24.93 42.24
N ALA A 209 -2.97 25.17 43.51
CA ALA A 209 -4.05 26.08 43.89
C ALA A 209 -3.89 27.46 43.20
N GLY A 210 -4.95 27.92 42.52
CA GLY A 210 -4.94 29.14 41.71
C GLY A 210 -4.44 28.98 40.25
N ASN A 211 -3.90 27.80 39.87
CA ASN A 211 -3.45 27.49 38.50
C ASN A 211 -4.31 26.42 37.80
N ALA A 212 -5.56 26.25 38.24
CA ALA A 212 -6.59 25.50 37.51
C ALA A 212 -7.51 26.49 36.79
N ASP A 213 -7.92 26.19 35.56
CA ASP A 213 -8.97 26.95 34.88
C ASP A 213 -10.38 26.47 35.29
N GLN A 214 -11.42 27.11 34.74
CA GLN A 214 -12.82 26.82 35.06
C GLN A 214 -13.28 25.39 34.75
N TYR A 215 -12.51 24.62 33.97
CA TYR A 215 -12.79 23.22 33.64
C TYR A 215 -11.86 22.24 34.38
N GLY A 216 -10.84 22.75 35.09
CA GLY A 216 -9.87 21.96 35.84
C GLY A 216 -8.54 21.73 35.11
N CYS A 217 -8.34 22.33 33.93
CA CYS A 217 -7.09 22.23 33.19
C CYS A 217 -5.98 23.07 33.83
N VAL A 218 -4.70 22.76 33.56
CA VAL A 218 -3.57 23.60 34.01
C VAL A 218 -3.64 24.96 33.30
N LYS A 219 -4.03 26.00 34.04
CA LYS A 219 -4.36 27.31 33.46
C LYS A 219 -3.17 27.92 32.75
N SER A 220 -2.00 27.97 33.38
CA SER A 220 -0.79 28.55 32.77
C SER A 220 -0.36 27.86 31.48
N TYR A 221 -0.56 26.54 31.36
CA TYR A 221 -0.24 25.80 30.13
C TYR A 221 -1.25 26.09 29.02
N ASN A 222 -2.53 26.29 29.38
CA ASN A 222 -3.55 26.79 28.47
C ASN A 222 -3.29 28.25 28.07
N ASP A 223 -2.88 29.13 28.99
CA ASP A 223 -2.52 30.53 28.71
C ASP A 223 -1.40 30.62 27.67
N LEU A 224 -0.35 29.78 27.79
CA LEU A 224 0.74 29.68 26.81
C LEU A 224 0.24 29.24 25.42
N ALA A 225 -0.65 28.27 25.35
CA ALA A 225 -1.27 27.81 24.11
C ALA A 225 -2.18 28.90 23.49
N GLN A 226 -2.97 29.59 24.31
CA GLN A 226 -3.86 30.66 23.85
C GLN A 226 -3.09 31.90 23.37
N GLU A 227 -2.02 32.32 24.04
CA GLU A 227 -1.21 33.45 23.59
C GLU A 227 -0.47 33.13 22.28
N PHE A 228 0.00 31.89 22.10
CA PHE A 228 0.51 31.41 20.81
C PHE A 228 -0.56 31.45 19.71
N ASN A 229 -1.76 30.94 20.00
CA ASN A 229 -2.86 30.90 19.02
C ASN A 229 -3.39 32.29 18.66
N LYS A 230 -3.47 33.19 19.62
CA LYS A 230 -3.81 34.61 19.44
C LYS A 230 -2.81 35.29 18.50
N GLN A 231 -1.52 35.25 18.84
CA GLN A 231 -0.49 35.84 17.99
C GLN A 231 -0.40 35.14 16.62
N LEU A 232 -0.68 33.83 16.51
CA LEU A 232 -0.78 33.13 15.24
C LEU A 232 -1.93 33.67 14.38
N LYS A 233 -3.09 33.93 14.97
CA LYS A 233 -4.24 34.53 14.29
C LYS A 233 -3.97 35.98 13.87
N ASP A 234 -3.29 36.76 14.71
CA ASP A 234 -2.85 38.12 14.37
C ASP A 234 -1.86 38.09 13.18
N LYS A 235 -0.92 37.15 13.18
CA LYS A 235 0.03 36.94 12.06
C LYS A 235 -0.68 36.43 10.81
N VAL A 236 -1.68 35.57 10.90
CA VAL A 236 -2.53 35.15 9.76
C VAL A 236 -3.29 36.35 9.17
N SER A 237 -3.85 37.22 10.02
CA SER A 237 -4.50 38.46 9.58
C SER A 237 -3.52 39.42 8.90
N GLN A 238 -2.32 39.59 9.45
CA GLN A 238 -1.22 40.33 8.79
C GLN A 238 -0.89 39.74 7.41
N LEU A 239 -0.73 38.41 7.33
CA LEU A 239 -0.45 37.71 6.07
C LEU A 239 -1.54 37.90 5.01
N ARG A 240 -2.83 37.93 5.39
CA ARG A 240 -3.93 38.20 4.46
C ARG A 240 -3.89 39.61 3.87
N MET A 241 -3.48 40.61 4.65
CA MET A 241 -3.37 42.00 4.17
C MET A 241 -2.15 42.20 3.24
N GLU A 242 -1.05 41.52 3.53
CA GLU A 242 0.18 41.57 2.72
C GLU A 242 0.12 40.71 1.46
N LEU A 243 -0.56 39.54 1.51
CA LEU A 243 -0.56 38.52 0.46
C LEU A 243 -1.95 38.44 -0.20
N GLN A 244 -2.41 39.55 -0.78
CA GLN A 244 -3.80 39.76 -1.21
C GLN A 244 -4.29 38.81 -2.32
N ASP A 245 -3.38 38.18 -3.07
CA ASP A 245 -3.69 37.13 -4.05
C ASP A 245 -3.71 35.71 -3.46
N ALA A 246 -3.54 35.57 -2.13
CA ALA A 246 -3.53 34.29 -1.42
C ALA A 246 -4.79 34.06 -0.56
N LEU A 247 -5.25 32.81 -0.55
CA LEU A 247 -6.30 32.30 0.32
C LEU A 247 -5.64 31.70 1.56
N ILE A 248 -5.94 32.22 2.74
CA ILE A 248 -5.32 31.78 4.00
C ILE A 248 -6.40 31.46 5.03
N THR A 249 -6.69 30.17 5.17
CA THR A 249 -7.67 29.65 6.12
C THR A 249 -6.95 29.19 7.40
N HIS A 250 -7.38 29.68 8.55
CA HIS A 250 -6.93 29.27 9.88
C HIS A 250 -7.99 28.35 10.50
N VAL A 251 -7.60 27.27 11.18
CA VAL A 251 -8.51 26.35 11.88
C VAL A 251 -8.20 26.37 13.38
N ASP A 252 -9.22 26.72 14.16
CA ASP A 252 -9.13 26.88 15.61
C ASP A 252 -9.29 25.53 16.35
N MET A 253 -8.24 24.71 16.26
CA MET A 253 -8.13 23.42 16.94
C MET A 253 -8.11 23.56 18.47
N TYR A 254 -7.67 24.72 19.00
CA TYR A 254 -7.85 25.07 20.40
C TYR A 254 -9.33 25.17 20.74
N LEU A 255 -10.06 26.06 20.06
CA LEU A 255 -11.48 26.29 20.35
C LEU A 255 -12.30 25.02 20.13
N ALA A 256 -12.01 24.23 19.09
CA ALA A 256 -12.63 22.94 18.87
C ALA A 256 -12.49 22.00 20.08
N LYS A 257 -11.25 21.75 20.54
CA LYS A 257 -10.98 20.84 21.66
C LYS A 257 -11.43 21.41 23.02
N TYR A 258 -11.27 22.72 23.24
CA TYR A 258 -11.59 23.38 24.49
C TYR A 258 -13.10 23.61 24.67
N SER A 259 -13.84 23.88 23.58
CA SER A 259 -15.31 23.90 23.64
C SER A 259 -15.89 22.51 23.85
N LEU A 260 -15.32 21.46 23.25
CA LEU A 260 -15.69 20.07 23.53
C LEU A 260 -15.50 19.70 25.01
N ILE A 261 -14.42 20.18 25.64
CA ILE A 261 -14.14 20.01 27.08
C ILE A 261 -15.10 20.83 27.96
N GLY A 262 -15.34 22.10 27.63
CA GLY A 262 -16.23 22.97 28.41
C GLY A 262 -17.71 22.63 28.29
N GLU A 263 -18.14 22.20 27.10
CA GLU A 263 -19.50 21.74 26.83
C GLU A 263 -19.70 20.23 27.05
N ALA A 264 -18.68 19.51 27.51
CA ALA A 264 -18.65 18.05 27.66
C ALA A 264 -19.99 17.43 28.08
N LYS A 265 -20.56 17.91 29.18
CA LYS A 265 -21.83 17.41 29.74
C LYS A 265 -23.06 17.65 28.85
N LYS A 266 -23.04 18.67 27.98
CA LYS A 266 -24.06 18.90 26.93
C LYS A 266 -23.86 17.94 25.75
N GLN A 267 -22.60 17.69 25.40
CA GLN A 267 -22.20 16.87 24.25
C GLN A 267 -22.20 15.36 24.55
N GLY A 268 -22.48 14.96 25.81
CA GLY A 268 -22.62 13.56 26.28
C GLY A 268 -21.48 13.06 27.17
N PHE A 269 -20.40 13.82 27.31
CA PHE A 269 -19.20 13.44 28.06
C PHE A 269 -19.35 13.80 29.54
N ALA A 270 -19.47 12.79 30.41
CA ALA A 270 -19.54 12.98 31.86
C ALA A 270 -18.19 13.37 32.48
N ASN A 271 -17.08 12.86 31.93
CA ASN A 271 -15.73 13.04 32.48
C ASN A 271 -14.73 13.58 31.42
N PRO A 272 -14.66 14.91 31.22
CA PRO A 272 -13.85 15.51 30.15
C PRO A 272 -12.33 15.45 30.35
N LEU A 273 -11.86 15.40 31.60
CA LEU A 273 -10.43 15.39 31.94
C LEU A 273 -9.94 14.04 32.50
N GLY A 274 -10.82 13.05 32.58
CA GLY A 274 -10.46 11.67 32.90
C GLY A 274 -10.03 10.89 31.65
N CYS A 275 -9.32 9.80 31.90
CA CYS A 275 -9.03 8.78 30.89
C CYS A 275 -10.07 7.66 31.03
N CYS A 276 -10.61 7.16 29.92
CA CYS A 276 -11.48 5.98 29.97
C CYS A 276 -10.69 4.70 30.22
N CYS A 277 -9.50 4.58 29.63
CA CYS A 277 -8.65 3.40 29.69
C CYS A 277 -7.33 3.69 30.41
N GLY A 278 -6.77 2.69 31.08
CA GLY A 278 -5.43 2.78 31.67
C GLY A 278 -5.39 3.26 33.13
N HIS A 279 -6.37 2.85 33.94
CA HIS A 279 -6.36 3.12 35.39
C HIS A 279 -6.73 1.89 36.23
N TYR A 280 -6.21 1.84 37.46
CA TYR A 280 -6.67 0.93 38.51
C TYR A 280 -6.76 1.72 39.83
N GLY A 281 -7.96 2.19 40.17
CA GLY A 281 -8.11 3.22 41.21
C GLY A 281 -7.31 4.47 40.83
N ASP A 282 -6.56 5.02 41.79
CA ASP A 282 -5.71 6.21 41.58
C ASP A 282 -4.40 5.91 40.82
N TYR A 283 -4.12 4.66 40.45
CA TYR A 283 -2.89 4.26 39.75
C TYR A 283 -3.08 4.23 38.23
N HIS A 284 -2.25 4.97 37.50
CA HIS A 284 -2.14 4.86 36.04
C HIS A 284 -1.48 3.53 35.64
N VAL A 285 -2.09 2.81 34.70
CA VAL A 285 -1.63 1.54 34.12
C VAL A 285 -1.71 1.69 32.60
N GLU A 286 -0.81 1.08 31.82
CA GLU A 286 -0.92 1.15 30.35
C GLU A 286 -2.28 0.57 29.87
N CYS A 287 -2.95 1.23 28.93
CA CYS A 287 -4.26 0.79 28.41
C CYS A 287 -4.16 -0.60 27.76
N GLY A 288 -4.92 -1.57 28.28
CA GLY A 288 -4.82 -2.98 27.89
C GLY A 288 -3.58 -3.71 28.41
N GLY A 289 -2.73 -3.04 29.20
CA GLY A 289 -1.54 -3.58 29.83
C GLY A 289 -1.80 -4.18 31.21
N LYS A 290 -0.76 -4.78 31.79
CA LYS A 290 -0.75 -5.35 33.13
C LYS A 290 0.32 -4.67 34.00
N ALA A 291 0.00 -4.43 35.26
CA ALA A 291 0.94 -3.92 36.26
C ALA A 291 0.82 -4.73 37.56
N ILE A 292 1.84 -4.64 38.43
CA ILE A 292 1.72 -5.15 39.81
C ILE A 292 1.51 -3.94 40.73
N VAL A 293 0.32 -3.84 41.32
CA VAL A 293 -0.04 -2.79 42.29
C VAL A 293 -0.30 -3.46 43.63
N ASN A 294 0.42 -3.01 44.67
CA ASN A 294 0.32 -3.55 46.04
C ASN A 294 0.43 -5.09 46.11
N GLY A 295 1.28 -5.68 45.27
CA GLY A 295 1.53 -7.13 45.20
C GLY A 295 0.52 -7.94 44.39
N SER A 296 -0.55 -7.31 43.87
CA SER A 296 -1.54 -7.96 42.99
C SER A 296 -1.32 -7.59 41.53
N GLU A 297 -1.51 -8.53 40.61
CA GLU A 297 -1.57 -8.22 39.17
C GLU A 297 -2.90 -7.51 38.85
N VAL A 298 -2.81 -6.34 38.25
CA VAL A 298 -3.95 -5.49 37.85
C VAL A 298 -3.89 -5.20 36.36
N TYR A 299 -5.04 -4.92 35.76
CA TYR A 299 -5.20 -4.72 34.32
C TYR A 299 -5.71 -3.32 34.00
N GLY A 300 -5.10 -2.66 33.01
CA GLY A 300 -5.51 -1.34 32.52
C GLY A 300 -6.78 -1.41 31.67
N ALA A 301 -7.91 -1.74 32.31
CA ALA A 301 -9.21 -1.85 31.66
C ALA A 301 -9.73 -0.49 31.13
N SER A 302 -10.76 -0.54 30.28
CA SER A 302 -11.58 0.60 29.89
C SER A 302 -12.72 0.85 30.88
N CYS A 303 -13.24 2.08 30.83
CA CYS A 303 -14.43 2.52 31.52
C CYS A 303 -15.68 1.86 30.92
N SER A 304 -16.75 1.77 31.72
CA SER A 304 -17.99 1.09 31.31
C SER A 304 -18.76 1.76 30.15
N ASN A 305 -18.41 3.00 29.80
CA ASN A 305 -19.00 3.72 28.67
C ASN A 305 -17.99 4.73 28.05
N PRO A 306 -17.24 4.35 27.01
CA PRO A 306 -16.30 5.26 26.33
C PRO A 306 -16.94 6.55 25.76
N LEU A 307 -18.26 6.55 25.52
CA LEU A 307 -18.98 7.74 25.05
C LEU A 307 -19.04 8.87 26.10
N GLU A 308 -18.80 8.57 27.38
CA GLU A 308 -18.79 9.55 28.47
C GLU A 308 -17.43 10.26 28.64
N TYR A 309 -16.41 9.88 27.86
CA TYR A 309 -15.02 10.35 28.02
C TYR A 309 -14.48 10.99 26.74
N ILE A 310 -13.74 12.10 26.89
CA ILE A 310 -13.06 12.74 25.76
C ILE A 310 -11.74 12.03 25.46
N SER A 311 -10.96 11.70 26.50
CA SER A 311 -9.70 10.98 26.34
C SER A 311 -9.87 9.48 26.55
N TRP A 312 -9.22 8.72 25.67
CA TRP A 312 -9.13 7.27 25.74
C TRP A 312 -8.09 6.85 26.79
N ASP A 313 -6.80 6.97 26.47
CA ASP A 313 -5.67 6.44 27.24
C ASP A 313 -4.79 7.56 27.85
N CYS A 314 -5.45 8.61 28.35
CA CYS A 314 -4.84 9.86 28.86
C CYS A 314 -4.10 10.72 27.82
N ILE A 315 -3.92 10.23 26.58
CA ILE A 315 -3.18 10.90 25.51
C ILE A 315 -4.07 11.08 24.28
N HIS A 316 -4.66 9.99 23.78
CA HIS A 316 -5.50 9.97 22.59
C HIS A 316 -6.97 10.24 22.95
N TYR A 317 -7.77 10.51 21.93
CA TYR A 317 -9.19 10.85 22.05
C TYR A 317 -10.08 9.65 21.68
N THR A 318 -11.25 9.57 22.30
CA THR A 318 -12.26 8.53 22.00
C THR A 318 -12.85 8.72 20.60
N GLU A 319 -13.48 7.68 20.04
CA GLU A 319 -14.21 7.79 18.76
C GLU A 319 -15.25 8.91 18.82
N ALA A 320 -15.97 9.05 19.94
CA ALA A 320 -16.98 10.08 20.12
C ALA A 320 -16.38 11.50 20.00
N ALA A 321 -15.23 11.74 20.64
CA ALA A 321 -14.51 13.01 20.54
C ALA A 321 -13.87 13.21 19.14
N ASN A 322 -13.27 12.18 18.56
CA ASN A 322 -12.70 12.21 17.21
C ASN A 322 -13.76 12.55 16.15
N LYS A 323 -14.96 11.96 16.26
CA LYS A 323 -16.11 12.23 15.38
C LYS A 323 -16.57 13.68 15.49
N TRP A 324 -16.69 14.18 16.73
CA TRP A 324 -17.13 15.55 16.99
C TRP A 324 -16.15 16.56 16.38
N ILE A 325 -14.84 16.36 16.57
CA ILE A 325 -13.79 17.22 16.02
C ILE A 325 -13.77 17.14 14.49
N ALA A 326 -13.84 15.94 13.92
CA ALA A 326 -13.84 15.76 12.46
C ALA A 326 -14.99 16.52 11.78
N ASN A 327 -16.21 16.43 12.31
CA ASN A 327 -17.37 17.14 11.76
C ASN A 327 -17.13 18.66 11.64
N HIS A 328 -16.67 19.31 12.71
CA HIS A 328 -16.48 20.77 12.75
C HIS A 328 -15.22 21.27 12.00
N ILE A 329 -14.32 20.35 11.60
CA ILE A 329 -13.24 20.63 10.63
C ILE A 329 -13.79 20.55 9.20
N LEU A 330 -14.68 19.58 8.93
CA LEU A 330 -15.23 19.32 7.60
C LEU A 330 -16.19 20.42 7.14
N ASP A 331 -17.07 20.89 8.02
CA ASP A 331 -18.05 21.94 7.72
C ASP A 331 -17.49 23.38 7.78
N GLY A 332 -16.29 23.56 8.35
CA GLY A 332 -15.64 24.87 8.50
C GLY A 332 -16.09 25.68 9.70
N SER A 333 -16.80 25.10 10.68
CA SER A 333 -17.30 25.81 11.87
C SER A 333 -16.18 26.52 12.66
N PHE A 334 -15.04 25.83 12.82
CA PHE A 334 -13.83 26.39 13.45
C PHE A 334 -12.82 26.95 12.45
N SER A 335 -13.17 27.09 11.16
CA SER A 335 -12.30 27.73 10.19
C SER A 335 -12.56 29.24 10.11
N ASP A 336 -11.51 30.01 9.86
CA ASP A 336 -11.54 31.44 9.57
C ASP A 336 -10.83 31.65 8.23
N PRO A 337 -11.52 32.14 7.16
CA PRO A 337 -12.97 32.31 7.11
C PRO A 337 -13.71 30.97 7.22
N GLN A 338 -14.98 30.99 7.64
CA GLN A 338 -15.82 29.78 7.75
C GLN A 338 -16.16 29.22 6.37
N ILE A 339 -15.41 28.21 5.95
CA ILE A 339 -15.54 27.48 4.67
C ILE A 339 -15.29 25.98 4.90
N PRO A 340 -16.10 25.08 4.32
CA PRO A 340 -15.82 23.64 4.35
C PRO A 340 -14.46 23.32 3.70
N ILE A 341 -13.77 22.28 4.18
CA ILE A 341 -12.50 21.85 3.58
C ILE A 341 -12.67 21.42 2.11
N THR A 342 -13.85 20.95 1.73
CA THR A 342 -14.28 20.66 0.34
C THR A 342 -14.39 21.89 -0.57
N GLU A 343 -14.24 23.09 -0.01
CA GLU A 343 -14.25 24.38 -0.71
C GLU A 343 -12.94 25.16 -0.56
N ALA A 344 -11.95 24.61 0.16
CA ALA A 344 -10.65 25.22 0.42
C ALA A 344 -9.81 25.54 -0.84
N CYS A 345 -10.18 24.96 -1.99
CA CYS A 345 -9.54 25.22 -3.28
C CYS A 345 -10.11 26.43 -4.05
N HIS A 346 -11.09 27.18 -3.51
CA HIS A 346 -11.79 28.27 -4.22
C HIS A 346 -11.59 29.67 -3.65
N SER A 347 -11.53 30.66 -4.55
CA SER A 347 -11.32 32.06 -4.16
C SER A 347 -12.42 32.62 -3.26
N HIS A 348 -12.02 33.33 -2.21
CA HIS A 348 -12.91 34.07 -1.32
C HIS A 348 -13.74 35.13 -2.07
N SER A 349 -13.27 35.67 -3.20
CA SER A 349 -14.04 36.61 -4.04
C SER A 349 -15.24 35.94 -4.72
N ALA A 350 -15.07 34.71 -5.23
CA ALA A 350 -16.17 33.91 -5.79
C ALA A 350 -17.18 33.52 -4.71
N LEU A 351 -16.70 33.19 -3.51
CA LEU A 351 -17.56 32.87 -2.36
C LEU A 351 -18.35 34.09 -1.86
N LYS A 352 -17.75 35.30 -1.79
CA LYS A 352 -18.49 36.54 -1.50
C LYS A 352 -19.58 36.82 -2.54
N ALA A 353 -19.27 36.72 -3.84
CA ALA A 353 -20.28 36.87 -4.89
C ALA A 353 -21.47 35.91 -4.72
N SER A 354 -21.22 34.66 -4.29
CA SER A 354 -22.29 33.68 -4.00
C SER A 354 -23.12 33.96 -2.73
N ARG A 355 -22.61 34.76 -1.78
CA ARG A 355 -23.35 35.17 -0.56
C ARG A 355 -24.11 36.47 -0.73
N ILE A 356 -23.61 37.44 -1.52
CA ILE A 356 -24.28 38.73 -1.75
C ILE A 356 -25.67 38.53 -2.40
N VAL A 357 -25.82 37.53 -3.27
CA VAL A 357 -27.10 37.13 -3.91
C VAL A 357 -28.08 36.44 -2.91
N ARG A 358 -27.83 36.50 -1.60
CA ARG A 358 -28.68 35.89 -0.55
C ARG A 358 -29.06 36.85 0.59
N SER A 359 -28.76 38.14 0.50
CA SER A 359 -29.00 39.10 1.58
C SER A 359 -29.67 40.39 1.09
N GLU A 360 -30.94 40.28 0.70
CA GLU A 360 -31.86 41.41 0.49
C GLU A 360 -33.14 41.19 1.32
N GLU A 361 -33.01 41.11 2.65
CA GLU A 361 -34.15 41.13 3.59
C GLU A 361 -33.68 41.46 5.02
N GLU A 362 -33.57 42.76 5.35
CA GLU A 362 -33.83 43.44 6.65
C GLU A 362 -33.23 44.87 6.65
N PRO A 363 -33.69 45.82 7.51
CA PRO A 363 -33.63 47.26 7.21
C PRO A 363 -32.50 48.07 7.88
N LEU A 364 -32.44 49.35 7.47
CA LEU A 364 -31.50 50.41 7.87
C LEU A 364 -31.27 50.59 9.38
N GLY A 365 -30.01 50.87 9.75
CA GLY A 365 -29.59 51.39 11.05
C GLY A 365 -28.24 52.10 10.96
N GLU A 366 -28.28 53.43 11.07
CA GLU A 366 -27.20 54.39 11.43
C GLU A 366 -25.74 54.07 11.02
N LEU A 367 -25.26 54.79 10.00
CA LEU A 367 -23.85 55.14 9.79
C LEU A 367 -23.70 56.64 10.07
N ASP A 368 -22.66 57.02 10.81
CA ASP A 368 -22.34 58.42 11.14
C ASP A 368 -20.86 58.72 10.85
N GLU A 369 -20.55 59.99 10.54
CA GLU A 369 -19.21 60.57 10.28
C GLU A 369 -18.43 59.93 9.08
N PHE A 370 -18.26 60.53 7.88
CA PHE A 370 -17.86 61.90 7.50
C PHE A 370 -16.54 62.35 8.18
N GLU A 371 -15.52 62.94 7.53
CA GLU A 371 -15.25 63.36 6.13
C GLU A 371 -13.70 63.33 5.93
N ALA A 372 -13.08 63.24 4.76
CA ALA A 372 -12.71 64.33 3.83
C ALA A 372 -11.78 63.71 2.74
N ALA A 373 -11.93 63.89 1.42
CA ALA A 373 -11.80 65.10 0.58
C ALA A 373 -10.32 65.50 0.26
N ILE A 374 -9.89 65.89 -0.96
CA ILE A 374 -10.46 65.80 -2.34
C ILE A 374 -9.38 66.20 -3.39
N LEU A 375 -9.54 65.83 -4.68
CA LEU A 375 -8.75 66.27 -5.88
C LEU A 375 -7.24 65.91 -5.91
N ASP A 376 -6.52 65.85 -7.05
CA ASP A 376 -6.82 65.97 -8.50
C ASP A 376 -6.54 64.61 -9.22
N GLY A 377 -6.94 64.31 -10.47
CA GLY A 377 -7.74 65.06 -11.44
C GLY A 377 -7.90 64.31 -12.79
N ASP A 378 -8.88 64.75 -13.59
CA ASP A 378 -9.17 64.50 -15.02
C ASP A 378 -9.23 63.09 -15.68
N VAL A 379 -10.49 62.73 -16.04
CA VAL A 379 -11.01 62.43 -17.40
C VAL A 379 -10.62 61.12 -18.13
N ASP A 380 -11.69 60.39 -18.51
CA ASP A 380 -12.00 59.55 -19.69
C ASP A 380 -10.90 58.89 -20.57
N GLY A 381 -11.10 57.72 -21.18
CA GLY A 381 -12.28 56.83 -21.15
C GLY A 381 -12.58 56.13 -22.49
N GLY A 382 -12.61 54.79 -22.50
CA GLY A 382 -13.28 53.98 -23.53
C GLY A 382 -12.47 53.55 -24.79
N GLY A 383 -12.54 52.26 -25.13
CA GLY A 383 -12.00 51.68 -26.37
C GLY A 383 -10.47 51.56 -26.41
N ILE A 384 -9.82 51.02 -27.46
CA ILE A 384 -10.25 50.31 -28.70
C ILE A 384 -9.17 49.20 -28.88
N CYS A 385 -9.48 47.90 -28.92
CA CYS A 385 -9.99 47.06 -30.02
C CYS A 385 -9.04 46.89 -31.24
N VAL A 386 -9.06 45.67 -31.80
CA VAL A 386 -8.45 45.20 -33.08
C VAL A 386 -6.91 45.07 -33.14
N GLU A 387 -6.47 43.99 -33.80
CA GLU A 387 -5.11 43.79 -34.33
C GLU A 387 -4.83 44.75 -35.51
N ALA A 388 -3.57 44.88 -35.93
CA ALA A 388 -3.12 44.53 -37.28
C ALA A 388 -1.68 45.02 -37.55
N VAL A 389 -1.01 44.38 -38.53
CA VAL A 389 -0.02 44.95 -39.47
C VAL A 389 1.25 45.59 -38.87
N LEU A 390 2.46 45.49 -39.42
CA LEU A 390 3.20 44.68 -40.41
C LEU A 390 4.55 45.44 -40.54
N ASN A 391 5.60 44.84 -41.11
CA ASN A 391 6.85 45.55 -41.49
C ASN A 391 7.69 46.09 -40.29
N GLU A 392 9.00 46.40 -40.41
CA GLU A 392 9.86 46.52 -41.60
C GLU A 392 11.38 46.24 -41.32
N LEU A 393 12.16 46.14 -42.40
CA LEU A 393 13.63 46.34 -42.56
C LEU A 393 14.70 45.39 -41.92
N LEU A 394 15.40 44.70 -42.85
CA LEU A 394 16.86 44.62 -43.08
C LEU A 394 17.82 43.68 -42.28
N ASP A 395 18.69 43.03 -43.10
CA ASP A 395 20.12 42.63 -42.93
C ASP A 395 20.55 41.61 -41.83
N ASP A 396 21.44 40.63 -42.07
CA ASP A 396 22.21 40.20 -43.27
C ASP A 396 22.61 38.67 -43.21
N GLY A 397 23.05 38.08 -44.34
CA GLY A 397 23.72 36.75 -44.49
C GLY A 397 22.84 35.48 -44.34
N ASP A 398 22.47 34.70 -45.38
CA ASP A 398 23.23 33.88 -46.36
C ASP A 398 23.91 32.60 -45.77
N SER A 399 23.95 31.41 -46.40
CA SER A 399 23.41 30.87 -47.67
C SER A 399 22.71 29.51 -47.42
N SER A 400 21.51 29.19 -47.95
CA SER A 400 21.07 29.00 -49.35
C SER A 400 21.33 27.60 -49.97
N ARG A 401 20.23 26.86 -50.25
CA ARG A 401 19.99 26.03 -51.45
C ARG A 401 18.50 25.63 -51.55
N ARG A 402 17.98 25.56 -52.79
CA ARG A 402 16.55 25.34 -53.17
C ARG A 402 16.44 23.96 -53.91
N PRO A 403 15.38 23.55 -54.70
CA PRO A 403 14.06 24.16 -54.99
C PRO A 403 12.79 23.24 -55.23
N ARG A 404 11.58 23.73 -54.85
CA ARG A 404 10.27 23.67 -55.61
C ARG A 404 9.68 22.27 -55.97
N PRO A 405 8.49 22.13 -56.65
CA PRO A 405 7.37 23.06 -57.01
C PRO A 405 6.05 22.82 -56.18
N GLN A 406 5.10 23.79 -56.00
CA GLN A 406 3.99 24.28 -56.88
C GLN A 406 2.91 23.22 -57.26
N ARG A 407 1.56 23.44 -57.28
CA ARG A 407 0.70 24.66 -57.40
C ARG A 407 -0.80 24.42 -57.00
N PHE A 408 -1.50 25.46 -56.49
CA PHE A 408 -2.96 25.85 -56.68
C PHE A 408 -4.15 24.88 -56.37
N VAL A 409 -5.42 25.27 -56.10
CA VAL A 409 -6.13 26.59 -55.99
C VAL A 409 -7.39 26.57 -55.06
N TYR A 410 -7.70 27.73 -54.47
CA TYR A 410 -8.93 28.38 -53.90
C TYR A 410 -10.38 27.96 -54.30
N PRO A 411 -11.52 28.55 -53.75
CA PRO A 411 -11.77 29.42 -52.56
C PRO A 411 -13.08 29.13 -51.71
N CYS A 412 -13.44 30.06 -50.78
CA CYS A 412 -14.78 30.33 -50.16
C CYS A 412 -15.23 31.79 -50.56
N PRO A 413 -16.11 32.59 -49.89
CA PRO A 413 -17.20 32.41 -48.89
C PRO A 413 -18.57 32.84 -49.51
N PRO A 414 -19.35 33.90 -49.12
CA PRO A 414 -19.87 34.43 -47.82
C PRO A 414 -21.43 34.67 -47.77
N TYR A 415 -22.01 35.07 -46.60
CA TYR A 415 -22.77 36.34 -46.41
C TYR A 415 -23.68 36.48 -45.14
N ASN A 416 -23.48 37.60 -44.41
CA ASN A 416 -24.40 38.58 -43.76
C ASN A 416 -25.63 38.29 -42.85
N LEU A 417 -25.53 38.89 -41.64
CA LEU A 417 -26.42 39.89 -40.97
C LEU A 417 -27.79 39.54 -40.34
N ASP A 418 -28.11 40.34 -39.31
CA ASP A 418 -29.22 40.21 -38.36
C ASP A 418 -30.60 40.67 -38.85
N SER A 419 -31.66 40.05 -38.30
CA SER A 419 -32.90 40.76 -37.93
C SER A 419 -33.86 39.93 -37.05
N LYS A 420 -34.64 40.65 -36.24
CA LYS A 420 -35.94 40.31 -35.61
C LYS A 420 -36.78 41.62 -35.63
N PRO A 421 -38.13 41.65 -35.47
CA PRO A 421 -39.02 40.57 -35.02
C PRO A 421 -40.43 40.46 -35.71
N ILE A 422 -41.23 39.47 -35.27
CA ILE A 422 -42.72 39.56 -35.04
C ILE A 422 -43.74 39.62 -36.22
N ARG A 423 -44.72 38.68 -36.18
CA ARG A 423 -46.08 38.67 -36.80
C ARG A 423 -46.12 38.62 -38.35
N LEU A 424 -47.25 38.33 -39.04
CA LEU A 424 -48.69 38.08 -38.73
C LEU A 424 -49.16 36.91 -39.69
N LEU A 425 -50.33 36.26 -39.71
CA LEU A 425 -51.64 36.30 -39.02
C LEU A 425 -52.22 34.84 -38.90
N LYS A 426 -53.51 34.67 -38.57
CA LYS A 426 -54.30 33.42 -38.63
C LYS A 426 -55.21 33.38 -39.86
N CYS A 427 -55.46 32.19 -40.42
CA CYS A 427 -56.62 31.78 -41.24
C CYS A 427 -56.55 30.23 -41.38
N LEU A 428 -57.60 29.40 -41.33
CA LEU A 428 -59.05 29.53 -41.07
C LEU A 428 -59.44 28.38 -40.07
N CYS A 429 -60.65 28.19 -39.53
CA CYS A 429 -61.92 28.93 -39.50
C CYS A 429 -62.70 28.52 -38.23
N HIS A 430 -63.54 29.40 -37.65
CA HIS A 430 -64.53 29.01 -36.64
C HIS A 430 -65.90 28.76 -37.29
N LEU A 431 -66.46 27.57 -37.09
CA LEU A 431 -67.90 27.24 -37.14
C LEU A 431 -68.07 26.02 -36.21
N LEU A 432 -68.92 25.98 -35.16
CA LEU A 432 -69.94 26.92 -34.68
C LEU A 432 -69.84 27.07 -33.13
N PHE A 433 -69.76 28.33 -32.66
CA PHE A 433 -70.60 29.01 -31.65
C PHE A 433 -70.96 28.40 -30.26
N PRO A 434 -71.31 29.23 -29.24
CA PRO A 434 -70.97 30.65 -28.99
C PRO A 434 -70.56 30.97 -27.52
N MET A 435 -70.44 32.28 -27.22
CA MET A 435 -70.41 32.98 -25.91
C MET A 435 -69.06 33.18 -25.17
N ASP A 436 -68.59 34.42 -25.29
CA ASP A 436 -68.24 35.37 -24.22
C ASP A 436 -67.03 35.12 -23.28
N SER A 437 -65.91 35.72 -23.69
CA SER A 437 -65.32 36.96 -23.12
C SER A 437 -65.44 37.24 -21.60
N HIS A 438 -64.38 37.88 -21.07
CA HIS A 438 -64.31 38.50 -19.72
C HIS A 438 -64.07 37.59 -18.50
N CYS A 439 -63.14 36.62 -18.58
CA CYS A 439 -62.39 36.21 -17.38
C CYS A 439 -60.94 35.74 -17.60
N LEU A 440 -60.58 35.11 -18.74
CA LEU A 440 -59.25 34.51 -18.92
C LEU A 440 -58.09 35.48 -19.20
N SER A 441 -58.35 36.75 -19.52
CA SER A 441 -57.30 37.67 -20.01
C SER A 441 -56.29 38.13 -18.94
N SER A 442 -56.64 38.06 -17.66
CA SER A 442 -55.75 38.42 -16.53
C SER A 442 -54.87 37.25 -16.10
N ALA A 443 -55.44 36.04 -15.98
CA ALA A 443 -54.72 34.83 -15.58
C ALA A 443 -53.60 34.44 -16.56
N LEU A 444 -53.84 34.53 -17.87
CA LEU A 444 -52.84 34.17 -18.88
C LEU A 444 -51.67 35.16 -18.95
N LEU A 445 -51.88 36.44 -18.60
CA LEU A 445 -50.79 37.42 -18.55
C LEU A 445 -49.89 37.19 -17.33
N ALA A 446 -50.48 36.90 -16.17
CA ALA A 446 -49.73 36.53 -14.96
C ALA A 446 -48.90 35.25 -15.18
N LEU A 447 -49.48 34.21 -15.79
CA LEU A 447 -48.76 32.98 -16.15
C LEU A 447 -47.64 33.22 -17.16
N ALA A 448 -47.83 34.09 -18.15
CA ALA A 448 -46.78 34.43 -19.11
C ALA A 448 -45.59 35.17 -18.47
N VAL A 449 -45.85 36.12 -17.55
CA VAL A 449 -44.80 36.83 -16.81
C VAL A 449 -44.01 35.84 -15.94
N LEU A 450 -44.70 34.97 -15.18
CA LEU A 450 -44.06 33.91 -14.39
C LEU A 450 -43.20 32.97 -15.25
N PHE A 451 -43.66 32.57 -16.43
CA PHE A 451 -42.88 31.72 -17.33
C PHE A 451 -41.65 32.43 -17.91
N SER A 452 -41.74 33.74 -18.18
CA SER A 452 -40.59 34.52 -18.64
C SER A 452 -39.54 34.76 -17.55
N ALA A 453 -39.97 34.95 -16.30
CA ALA A 453 -39.07 35.04 -15.15
C ALA A 453 -38.27 33.73 -14.91
N SER A 454 -38.88 32.57 -15.20
CA SER A 454 -38.24 31.26 -15.09
C SER A 454 -37.33 30.86 -16.26
N LEU A 455 -37.10 31.74 -17.24
CA LEU A 455 -36.27 31.45 -18.43
C LEU A 455 -35.09 32.40 -18.64
N VAL A 456 -34.75 33.21 -17.63
CA VAL A 456 -33.34 33.65 -17.47
C VAL A 456 -32.52 32.43 -17.04
N PRO A 457 -31.43 32.07 -17.73
CA PRO A 457 -30.56 30.99 -17.29
C PRO A 457 -29.78 31.45 -16.06
N TYR A 458 -30.37 31.28 -14.88
CA TYR A 458 -29.61 31.29 -13.63
C TYR A 458 -28.49 30.26 -13.75
N GLN A 459 -27.26 30.75 -13.91
CA GLN A 459 -26.06 29.94 -13.73
C GLN A 459 -25.95 29.61 -12.24
N LEU A 460 -26.74 28.61 -11.81
CA LEU A 460 -26.43 27.78 -10.67
C LEU A 460 -25.06 27.17 -10.91
N HIS A 461 -24.04 27.91 -10.47
CA HIS A 461 -22.69 27.42 -10.27
C HIS A 461 -22.80 26.34 -9.20
N ALA A 462 -23.07 25.11 -9.63
CA ALA A 462 -23.04 23.94 -8.78
C ALA A 462 -21.67 23.92 -8.10
N LYS A 463 -21.64 24.01 -6.76
CA LYS A 463 -20.40 24.10 -5.98
C LYS A 463 -19.45 23.00 -6.44
N THR A 464 -18.35 23.41 -7.07
CA THR A 464 -17.31 22.50 -7.58
C THR A 464 -16.50 21.98 -6.41
N VAL A 465 -17.05 21.02 -5.66
CA VAL A 465 -16.37 20.31 -4.58
C VAL A 465 -14.98 19.88 -5.05
N CYS A 466 -13.96 20.17 -4.24
CA CYS A 466 -12.61 19.67 -4.49
C CYS A 466 -12.64 18.13 -4.38
N ASP A 467 -12.48 17.44 -5.50
CA ASP A 467 -12.44 15.98 -5.58
C ASP A 467 -11.11 15.49 -4.95
N ILE A 468 -11.19 14.60 -3.98
CA ILE A 468 -10.02 14.00 -3.30
C ILE A 468 -10.16 12.49 -3.46
N PRO A 469 -9.59 11.89 -4.52
CA PRO A 469 -9.81 10.49 -4.88
C PRO A 469 -9.01 9.52 -3.99
N ALA A 470 -8.11 10.04 -3.15
CA ALA A 470 -6.97 9.31 -2.65
C ALA A 470 -6.32 10.01 -1.43
N ILE A 471 -6.07 9.29 -0.32
CA ILE A 471 -5.32 9.83 0.84
C ILE A 471 -4.07 8.98 1.13
N PHE A 472 -2.89 9.59 1.02
CA PHE A 472 -1.60 8.99 1.41
C PHE A 472 -1.15 9.64 2.74
N ASN A 473 -1.49 9.04 3.89
CA ASN A 473 -1.31 9.66 5.21
C ASN A 473 0.05 9.31 5.87
N PHE A 474 0.62 10.25 6.63
CA PHE A 474 1.85 10.10 7.41
C PHE A 474 1.67 10.76 8.78
N GLY A 475 2.27 10.24 9.85
CA GLY A 475 2.08 10.80 11.19
C GLY A 475 2.34 9.85 12.35
N ASP A 476 1.82 10.22 13.51
CA ASP A 476 1.89 9.45 14.76
C ASP A 476 0.57 8.71 15.07
N SER A 477 0.41 8.24 16.32
CA SER A 477 -0.73 7.48 16.83
C SER A 477 -2.08 8.18 16.65
N ASN A 478 -2.15 9.51 16.61
CA ASN A 478 -3.39 10.25 16.34
C ASN A 478 -3.98 9.96 14.94
N SER A 479 -3.17 9.37 14.05
CA SER A 479 -3.58 8.96 12.71
C SER A 479 -3.18 7.52 12.36
N ASP A 480 -2.67 6.72 13.31
CA ASP A 480 -2.24 5.35 13.03
C ASP A 480 -3.45 4.40 12.90
N THR A 481 -3.71 3.91 11.68
CA THR A 481 -4.78 2.95 11.38
C THR A 481 -4.34 1.47 11.47
N GLY A 482 -3.12 1.19 11.96
CA GLY A 482 -2.61 -0.16 12.22
C GLY A 482 -1.13 -0.42 11.90
N GLY A 483 -0.35 0.61 11.55
CA GLY A 483 1.06 0.52 11.13
C GLY A 483 1.99 -0.01 12.22
N LEU A 484 1.86 0.44 13.48
CA LEU A 484 2.63 -0.18 14.56
C LEU A 484 2.16 -1.63 14.81
N SER A 485 0.85 -1.83 14.78
CA SER A 485 0.21 -3.11 15.09
C SER A 485 0.56 -4.23 14.11
N ALA A 486 0.64 -3.92 12.82
CA ALA A 486 1.02 -4.87 11.78
C ALA A 486 2.46 -5.38 11.96
N ALA A 487 3.37 -4.55 12.49
CA ALA A 487 4.78 -4.88 12.61
C ALA A 487 5.19 -5.45 13.98
N PHE A 488 4.62 -4.94 15.08
CA PHE A 488 5.03 -5.30 16.45
C PHE A 488 4.00 -6.11 17.24
N GLY A 489 2.85 -6.40 16.63
CA GLY A 489 1.71 -7.07 17.27
C GLY A 489 0.59 -6.09 17.59
N GLN A 490 -0.65 -6.58 17.56
CA GLN A 490 -1.86 -5.77 17.70
C GLN A 490 -1.87 -4.96 19.00
N ALA A 491 -2.29 -3.69 18.92
CA ALA A 491 -2.66 -2.88 20.08
C ALA A 491 -3.66 -3.69 20.95
N PRO A 492 -3.43 -3.84 22.26
CA PRO A 492 -4.20 -4.77 23.08
C PRO A 492 -5.67 -4.33 23.20
N PRO A 493 -6.62 -5.26 23.44
CA PRO A 493 -7.91 -4.88 24.00
C PRO A 493 -7.68 -4.01 25.24
N PRO A 494 -8.50 -2.98 25.50
CA PRO A 494 -9.81 -2.71 24.89
C PRO A 494 -9.79 -1.83 23.62
N ASN A 495 -8.64 -1.54 23.02
CA ASN A 495 -8.57 -0.70 21.81
C ASN A 495 -9.49 -1.23 20.67
N GLY A 496 -10.25 -0.34 20.04
CA GLY A 496 -11.19 -0.64 18.96
C GLY A 496 -12.55 -1.23 19.38
N GLU A 497 -12.87 -1.33 20.67
CA GLU A 497 -14.11 -1.97 21.14
C GLU A 497 -15.43 -1.32 20.67
N SER A 498 -15.53 0.02 20.68
CA SER A 498 -16.78 0.76 20.43
C SER A 498 -17.32 0.60 19.01
N TYR A 499 -16.45 0.44 18.01
CA TYR A 499 -16.83 0.39 16.59
C TYR A 499 -16.37 -0.87 15.87
N PHE A 500 -15.10 -1.24 16.03
CA PHE A 500 -14.53 -2.44 15.40
C PHE A 500 -14.80 -3.73 16.21
N ARG A 501 -15.32 -3.59 17.44
CA ARG A 501 -15.65 -4.68 18.37
C ARG A 501 -14.42 -5.49 18.80
N GLY A 502 -13.28 -4.82 18.88
CA GLY A 502 -11.99 -5.36 19.31
C GLY A 502 -10.82 -4.73 18.54
N PRO A 503 -9.58 -5.21 18.79
CA PRO A 503 -8.36 -4.65 18.22
C PRO A 503 -8.38 -4.46 16.70
N ALA A 504 -8.32 -3.19 16.29
CA ALA A 504 -8.22 -2.72 14.91
C ALA A 504 -7.00 -1.81 14.68
N GLY A 505 -5.96 -2.01 15.48
CA GLY A 505 -4.65 -1.35 15.37
C GLY A 505 -4.58 0.15 15.67
N ARG A 506 -5.70 0.78 16.06
CA ARG A 506 -5.81 2.20 16.42
C ARG A 506 -5.66 2.39 17.93
N TYR A 507 -5.05 3.49 18.35
CA TYR A 507 -4.93 3.88 19.75
C TYR A 507 -6.14 4.73 20.17
N SER A 508 -7.31 4.08 20.20
CA SER A 508 -8.63 4.66 20.50
C SER A 508 -9.61 3.51 20.75
N ASP A 509 -10.77 3.77 21.35
CA ASP A 509 -11.89 2.81 21.42
C ASP A 509 -12.54 2.56 20.05
N GLY A 510 -12.24 3.38 19.03
CA GLY A 510 -12.76 3.20 17.68
C GLY A 510 -11.98 3.97 16.62
N ARG A 511 -12.72 4.73 15.81
CA ARG A 511 -12.23 5.48 14.65
C ARG A 511 -11.46 6.75 15.05
N LEU A 512 -10.42 7.02 14.26
CA LEU A 512 -9.61 8.23 14.35
C LEU A 512 -10.18 9.35 13.45
N VAL A 513 -9.74 10.59 13.65
CA VAL A 513 -10.14 11.74 12.80
C VAL A 513 -9.91 11.46 11.30
N ILE A 514 -8.82 10.76 10.95
CA ILE A 514 -8.50 10.38 9.57
C ILE A 514 -9.51 9.39 8.95
N ASP A 515 -10.14 8.52 9.75
CA ASP A 515 -11.19 7.62 9.28
C ASP A 515 -12.47 8.40 8.94
N PHE A 516 -12.81 9.42 9.73
CA PHE A 516 -13.95 10.30 9.48
C PHE A 516 -13.73 11.19 8.25
N ILE A 517 -12.51 11.71 8.06
CA ILE A 517 -12.14 12.46 6.84
C ILE A 517 -12.29 11.56 5.61
N ALA A 518 -11.71 10.35 5.62
CA ALA A 518 -11.86 9.40 4.51
C ALA A 518 -13.36 9.11 4.21
N GLN A 519 -14.15 8.83 5.25
CA GLN A 519 -15.58 8.57 5.12
C GLN A 519 -16.37 9.75 4.56
N SER A 520 -16.05 11.00 4.93
CA SER A 520 -16.71 12.20 4.41
C SER A 520 -16.40 12.48 2.93
N LEU A 521 -15.23 12.06 2.45
CA LEU A 521 -14.80 12.16 1.06
C LEU A 521 -15.31 10.98 0.20
N GLY A 522 -16.14 10.10 0.77
CA GLY A 522 -16.67 8.91 0.10
C GLY A 522 -15.65 7.78 -0.07
N LEU A 523 -14.49 7.87 0.58
CA LEU A 523 -13.39 6.91 0.48
C LEU A 523 -13.53 5.79 1.54
N PRO A 524 -13.03 4.57 1.28
CA PRO A 524 -12.87 3.55 2.31
C PRO A 524 -11.81 3.98 3.35
N TYR A 525 -11.90 3.41 4.56
CA TYR A 525 -10.90 3.62 5.61
C TYR A 525 -9.50 3.20 5.16
N LEU A 526 -8.49 3.98 5.56
CA LEU A 526 -7.12 3.83 5.05
C LEU A 526 -6.46 2.59 5.62
N SER A 527 -6.02 1.68 4.74
CA SER A 527 -5.22 0.52 5.13
C SER A 527 -3.81 0.95 5.52
N ALA A 528 -3.30 0.42 6.63
CA ALA A 528 -1.91 0.64 7.05
C ALA A 528 -0.93 -0.03 6.09
N TYR A 529 0.19 0.62 5.77
CA TYR A 529 1.11 0.14 4.74
C TYR A 529 1.72 -1.23 5.06
N LEU A 530 2.18 -1.45 6.30
CA LEU A 530 2.81 -2.72 6.70
C LEU A 530 1.80 -3.85 6.92
N ASP A 531 0.50 -3.56 6.81
CA ASP A 531 -0.55 -4.57 6.94
C ASP A 531 -0.77 -5.27 5.59
N SER A 532 -0.46 -6.58 5.55
CA SER A 532 -0.51 -7.40 4.34
C SER A 532 -1.76 -8.27 4.21
N VAL A 533 -2.59 -8.38 5.25
CA VAL A 533 -3.73 -9.31 5.30
C VAL A 533 -5.06 -8.57 5.30
N GLY A 534 -5.59 -8.31 4.11
CA GLY A 534 -6.90 -7.69 3.91
C GLY A 534 -6.89 -6.23 3.42
N SER A 535 -5.71 -5.62 3.36
CA SER A 535 -5.51 -4.23 2.95
C SER A 535 -5.98 -3.93 1.53
N ASN A 536 -6.54 -2.73 1.34
CA ASN A 536 -7.05 -2.25 0.05
C ASN A 536 -6.52 -0.85 -0.25
N PHE A 537 -5.37 -0.80 -0.94
CA PHE A 537 -4.71 0.45 -1.28
C PHE A 537 -5.24 1.11 -2.58
N THR A 538 -6.55 1.04 -2.85
CA THR A 538 -7.14 1.65 -4.07
C THR A 538 -7.43 3.14 -3.94
N HIS A 539 -7.71 3.62 -2.72
CA HIS A 539 -8.07 5.02 -2.40
C HIS A 539 -7.21 5.58 -1.25
N GLY A 540 -6.18 4.86 -0.82
CA GLY A 540 -5.27 5.37 0.19
C GLY A 540 -4.21 4.37 0.63
N ALA A 541 -3.19 4.87 1.30
CA ALA A 541 -2.27 4.09 2.11
C ALA A 541 -1.87 4.92 3.32
N ASN A 542 -1.86 4.32 4.50
CA ASN A 542 -1.46 4.99 5.72
C ASN A 542 -0.09 4.51 6.18
N PHE A 543 0.87 5.45 6.22
CA PHE A 543 2.23 5.24 6.67
C PHE A 543 2.45 5.76 8.09
N ALA A 544 1.43 6.39 8.71
CA ALA A 544 1.48 6.75 10.13
C ALA A 544 1.72 5.52 11.02
N THR A 545 2.30 5.75 12.19
CA THR A 545 2.65 4.70 13.14
C THR A 545 2.68 5.27 14.56
N ALA A 546 2.08 4.56 15.51
CA ALA A 546 2.03 4.97 16.90
C ALA A 546 3.42 5.16 17.52
N GLY A 547 3.59 6.22 18.30
CA GLY A 547 4.88 6.57 18.89
C GLY A 547 5.97 7.02 17.88
N SER A 548 5.65 7.29 16.61
CA SER A 548 6.63 7.73 15.61
C SER A 548 6.99 9.21 15.70
N THR A 549 8.29 9.49 15.63
CA THR A 549 8.91 10.82 15.53
C THR A 549 9.57 11.03 14.16
N ILE A 550 9.94 12.25 13.72
CA ILE A 550 10.72 12.39 12.47
C ILE A 550 12.09 11.74 12.57
N ARG A 551 12.77 11.94 13.69
CA ARG A 551 14.11 11.41 13.91
C ARG A 551 14.07 9.90 14.10
N PRO A 552 15.04 9.17 13.55
CA PRO A 552 15.48 7.91 14.12
C PRO A 552 15.74 8.05 15.62
N GLN A 553 15.21 7.13 16.43
CA GLN A 553 15.43 7.12 17.86
C GLN A 553 16.80 6.52 18.24
N ASN A 554 17.32 6.99 19.38
CA ASN A 554 18.53 6.46 20.02
C ASN A 554 18.23 5.42 21.12
N THR A 555 16.96 5.04 21.29
CA THR A 555 16.49 3.93 22.14
C THR A 555 15.46 3.12 21.35
N THR A 556 15.29 1.86 21.71
CA THR A 556 14.29 0.98 21.09
C THR A 556 12.88 1.23 21.63
N LEU A 557 11.88 0.65 20.95
CA LEU A 557 10.47 0.69 21.34
C LEU A 557 10.29 0.26 22.81
N HIS A 558 10.87 -0.88 23.19
CA HIS A 558 10.81 -1.42 24.56
C HIS A 558 11.55 -0.58 25.62
N GLN A 559 12.41 0.35 25.20
CA GLN A 559 13.16 1.23 26.11
C GLN A 559 12.49 2.60 26.30
N SER A 560 11.47 2.95 25.50
CA SER A 560 10.98 4.34 25.45
C SER A 560 9.57 4.58 24.89
N GLY A 561 8.85 3.55 24.45
CA GLY A 561 7.54 3.68 23.80
C GLY A 561 7.58 4.26 22.37
N PHE A 562 8.70 4.83 21.94
CA PHE A 562 8.83 5.42 20.60
C PHE A 562 9.14 4.37 19.52
N SER A 563 8.45 4.50 18.39
CA SER A 563 8.57 3.59 17.25
C SER A 563 9.91 3.74 16.50
N PRO A 564 10.48 2.63 15.99
CA PRO A 564 11.61 2.70 15.06
C PRO A 564 11.22 3.21 13.67
N PHE A 565 9.91 3.25 13.33
CA PHE A 565 9.42 3.78 12.06
C PHE A 565 9.25 5.29 12.14
N SER A 566 10.37 5.99 12.29
CA SER A 566 10.41 7.44 12.24
C SER A 566 9.95 7.97 10.87
N LEU A 567 9.62 9.26 10.71
CA LEU A 567 9.02 9.74 9.45
C LEU A 567 9.89 9.45 8.21
N ASN A 568 11.23 9.49 8.34
CA ASN A 568 12.12 9.09 7.24
C ASN A 568 11.95 7.61 6.83
N VAL A 569 11.48 6.75 7.73
CA VAL A 569 11.14 5.34 7.50
C VAL A 569 9.74 5.21 6.90
N GLN A 570 8.73 5.88 7.45
CA GLN A 570 7.38 5.98 6.85
C GLN A 570 7.47 6.47 5.39
N PHE A 571 8.45 7.33 5.13
CA PHE A 571 8.80 7.78 3.80
C PHE A 571 9.50 6.72 2.92
N TYR A 572 10.46 5.95 3.44
CA TYR A 572 11.04 4.81 2.69
C TYR A 572 9.98 3.74 2.36
N GLN A 573 9.04 3.51 3.28
CA GLN A 573 7.86 2.67 3.11
C GLN A 573 6.98 3.18 1.95
N PHE A 574 6.69 4.49 1.90
CA PHE A 574 6.00 5.11 0.76
C PHE A 574 6.72 4.89 -0.58
N ASN A 575 8.05 4.99 -0.61
CA ASN A 575 8.82 4.77 -1.84
C ASN A 575 8.73 3.32 -2.33
N ASP A 576 8.82 2.34 -1.43
CA ASP A 576 8.63 0.94 -1.78
C ASP A 576 7.18 0.71 -2.26
N PHE A 577 6.18 1.20 -1.51
CA PHE A 577 4.78 1.19 -1.92
C PHE A 577 4.57 1.72 -3.35
N ARG A 578 5.09 2.91 -3.66
CA ARG A 578 4.93 3.55 -4.97
C ARG A 578 5.63 2.75 -6.06
N ARG A 579 6.89 2.37 -5.86
CA ARG A 579 7.68 1.58 -6.82
C ARG A 579 7.01 0.23 -7.11
N ARG A 580 6.57 -0.49 -6.08
CA ARG A 580 5.90 -1.78 -6.22
C ARG A 580 4.54 -1.65 -6.91
N SER A 581 3.77 -0.64 -6.55
CA SER A 581 2.51 -0.31 -7.23
C SER A 581 2.73 0.02 -8.71
N GLN A 582 3.82 0.71 -9.05
CA GLN A 582 4.23 0.95 -10.44
C GLN A 582 4.65 -0.36 -11.14
N ILE A 583 5.42 -1.25 -10.49
CA ILE A 583 5.84 -2.55 -11.02
C ILE A 583 4.64 -3.46 -11.32
N LEU A 584 3.70 -3.61 -10.39
CA LEU A 584 2.49 -4.43 -10.61
C LEU A 584 1.63 -3.87 -11.75
N ARG A 585 1.49 -2.53 -11.83
CA ARG A 585 0.79 -1.84 -12.93
C ARG A 585 1.54 -1.92 -14.27
N SER A 586 2.86 -2.08 -14.27
CA SER A 586 3.67 -2.18 -15.48
C SER A 586 3.81 -3.60 -15.99
N GLN A 587 3.92 -4.62 -15.12
CA GLN A 587 3.97 -6.04 -15.48
C GLN A 587 2.78 -6.46 -16.37
N VAL A 588 1.56 -6.06 -16.02
CA VAL A 588 0.34 -6.30 -16.84
C VAL A 588 0.44 -5.66 -18.24
N ARG A 589 1.23 -4.60 -18.42
CA ARG A 589 1.50 -3.95 -19.71
C ARG A 589 2.76 -4.47 -20.42
N ALA A 590 3.67 -5.11 -19.69
CA ALA A 590 4.95 -5.63 -20.20
C ALA A 590 4.80 -6.92 -21.01
N TYR A 591 3.86 -7.79 -20.63
CA TYR A 591 3.54 -9.00 -21.41
C TYR A 591 2.87 -8.72 -22.77
N VAL A 592 2.38 -7.50 -23.00
CA VAL A 592 1.70 -7.14 -24.27
C VAL A 592 2.67 -7.14 -25.47
N PRO A 593 3.87 -6.52 -25.38
CA PRO A 593 4.98 -6.77 -26.30
C PRO A 593 5.21 -8.26 -26.60
N ASP A 594 5.45 -9.11 -25.60
CA ASP A 594 5.81 -10.52 -25.80
C ASP A 594 4.74 -11.31 -26.57
N VAL A 595 3.46 -11.11 -26.21
CA VAL A 595 2.31 -11.73 -26.89
C VAL A 595 2.21 -11.25 -28.35
N LEU A 596 2.53 -9.98 -28.61
CA LEU A 596 2.52 -9.42 -29.96
C LEU A 596 3.76 -9.80 -30.78
N ASP A 597 4.88 -10.09 -30.14
CA ASP A 597 6.08 -10.63 -30.79
C ASP A 597 5.86 -12.08 -31.21
N GLN A 598 5.29 -12.92 -30.34
CA GLN A 598 4.88 -14.29 -30.70
C GLN A 598 3.77 -14.30 -31.76
N PHE A 599 2.81 -13.37 -31.71
CA PHE A 599 1.82 -13.18 -32.77
C PHE A 599 2.45 -12.85 -34.13
N LYS A 600 3.48 -11.97 -34.18
CA LYS A 600 4.20 -11.68 -35.43
C LYS A 600 4.87 -12.91 -36.02
N VAL A 601 5.51 -13.75 -35.18
CA VAL A 601 6.12 -15.02 -35.62
C VAL A 601 5.07 -15.91 -36.28
N ILE A 602 3.93 -16.16 -35.61
CA ILE A 602 2.86 -17.01 -36.14
C ILE A 602 2.29 -16.47 -37.47
N VAL A 603 2.17 -15.14 -37.64
CA VAL A 603 1.72 -14.56 -38.92
C VAL A 603 2.76 -14.75 -40.03
N SER A 604 4.05 -14.63 -39.73
CA SER A 604 5.12 -14.94 -40.70
C SER A 604 5.16 -16.43 -41.05
N ASP A 605 5.07 -17.34 -40.07
CA ASP A 605 5.07 -18.79 -40.30
C ASP A 605 3.92 -19.21 -41.23
N ILE A 606 2.73 -18.60 -41.08
CA ILE A 606 1.57 -18.82 -41.96
C ILE A 606 1.80 -18.21 -43.34
N TYR A 607 2.50 -17.07 -43.44
CA TYR A 607 2.87 -16.47 -44.72
C TYR A 607 3.89 -17.33 -45.50
N ASP A 608 4.89 -17.89 -44.83
CA ASP A 608 5.88 -18.75 -45.47
C ASP A 608 5.25 -20.08 -45.95
N GLN A 609 4.21 -20.55 -45.26
CA GLN A 609 3.33 -21.65 -45.71
C GLN A 609 2.31 -21.25 -46.80
N GLY A 610 2.38 -20.04 -47.35
CA GLY A 610 1.56 -19.59 -48.48
C GLY A 610 0.36 -18.70 -48.14
N GLY A 611 0.14 -18.33 -46.88
CA GLY A 611 -0.92 -17.40 -46.47
C GLY A 611 -0.72 -15.98 -47.03
N ARG A 612 -1.74 -15.43 -47.71
CA ARG A 612 -1.66 -14.10 -48.36
C ARG A 612 -2.74 -13.10 -47.94
N SER A 613 -3.70 -13.49 -47.12
CA SER A 613 -4.76 -12.60 -46.63
C SER A 613 -5.04 -12.85 -45.15
N PHE A 614 -4.90 -11.80 -44.35
CA PHE A 614 -4.92 -11.87 -42.89
C PHE A 614 -5.93 -10.86 -42.33
N TRP A 615 -6.99 -11.35 -41.69
CA TRP A 615 -8.02 -10.52 -41.10
C TRP A 615 -7.86 -10.50 -39.58
N ILE A 616 -7.19 -9.47 -39.07
CA ILE A 616 -6.73 -9.41 -37.68
C ILE A 616 -7.68 -8.58 -36.84
N HIS A 617 -8.40 -9.26 -35.95
CA HIS A 617 -9.29 -8.64 -34.98
C HIS A 617 -8.50 -8.10 -33.79
N ASN A 618 -8.96 -6.97 -33.24
CA ASN A 618 -8.47 -6.46 -31.97
C ASN A 618 -9.24 -7.06 -30.77
N THR A 619 -8.71 -6.84 -29.57
CA THR A 619 -9.32 -7.31 -28.33
C THR A 619 -10.56 -6.47 -28.01
N ALA A 620 -11.70 -7.13 -27.81
CA ALA A 620 -12.98 -6.52 -27.40
C ALA A 620 -12.86 -5.73 -26.06
N PRO A 621 -13.85 -4.90 -25.67
CA PRO A 621 -13.89 -4.30 -24.34
C PRO A 621 -14.06 -5.39 -23.26
N VAL A 622 -12.93 -5.90 -22.75
CA VAL A 622 -12.87 -6.97 -21.74
C VAL A 622 -13.59 -6.58 -20.45
N GLY A 623 -13.58 -5.29 -20.10
CA GLY A 623 -14.31 -4.76 -18.95
C GLY A 623 -15.83 -4.85 -19.08
N CYS A 624 -16.39 -5.03 -20.28
CA CYS A 624 -17.83 -5.22 -20.46
C CYS A 624 -18.28 -6.69 -20.31
N LEU A 625 -17.38 -7.63 -20.04
CA LEU A 625 -17.71 -9.06 -20.03
C LEU A 625 -18.31 -9.50 -18.68
N PRO A 626 -19.46 -10.21 -18.64
CA PRO A 626 -20.13 -10.60 -17.39
C PRO A 626 -19.22 -11.28 -16.38
N TYR A 627 -18.30 -12.16 -16.81
CA TYR A 627 -17.38 -12.85 -15.90
C TYR A 627 -16.33 -11.94 -15.26
N VAL A 628 -15.94 -10.84 -15.93
CA VAL A 628 -15.00 -9.84 -15.39
C VAL A 628 -15.71 -8.99 -14.35
N MET A 629 -16.94 -8.58 -14.67
CA MET A 629 -17.83 -7.80 -13.81
C MET A 629 -18.31 -8.55 -12.56
N ASP A 630 -18.35 -9.88 -12.60
CA ASP A 630 -18.85 -10.74 -11.52
C ASP A 630 -17.73 -11.31 -10.63
N ARG A 631 -16.59 -11.76 -11.21
CA ARG A 631 -15.53 -12.43 -10.45
C ARG A 631 -14.57 -11.49 -9.71
N LEU A 632 -14.47 -10.24 -10.12
CA LEU A 632 -13.44 -9.31 -9.64
C LEU A 632 -14.06 -8.22 -8.75
N PRO A 633 -13.33 -7.69 -7.76
CA PRO A 633 -13.85 -6.68 -6.83
C PRO A 633 -13.89 -5.28 -7.47
N ILE A 634 -14.75 -5.12 -8.48
CA ILE A 634 -14.85 -3.90 -9.28
C ILE A 634 -15.73 -2.89 -8.56
N THR A 635 -15.13 -1.80 -8.08
CA THR A 635 -15.84 -0.76 -7.32
C THR A 635 -16.67 0.14 -8.24
N ALA A 636 -17.61 0.92 -7.66
CA ALA A 636 -18.43 1.86 -8.43
C ALA A 636 -17.60 2.91 -9.20
N GLY A 637 -16.45 3.34 -8.65
CA GLY A 637 -15.50 4.24 -9.34
C GLY A 637 -14.62 3.56 -10.39
N GLN A 638 -14.76 2.24 -10.61
CA GLN A 638 -14.01 1.49 -11.62
C GLN A 638 -14.87 1.10 -12.84
N VAL A 639 -16.16 1.45 -12.87
CA VAL A 639 -17.02 1.26 -14.04
C VAL A 639 -17.17 2.56 -14.83
N ASP A 640 -17.20 2.44 -16.16
CA ASP A 640 -17.47 3.55 -17.08
C ASP A 640 -18.99 3.82 -17.22
N LYS A 641 -19.35 4.87 -17.98
CA LYS A 641 -20.75 5.28 -18.25
C LYS A 641 -21.66 4.22 -18.85
N VAL A 642 -21.08 3.12 -19.35
CA VAL A 642 -21.80 2.00 -19.95
C VAL A 642 -22.03 0.89 -18.91
N GLY A 643 -21.36 0.97 -17.76
CA GLY A 643 -21.31 -0.03 -16.70
C GLY A 643 -20.16 -1.03 -16.85
N CYS A 644 -19.23 -0.82 -17.78
CA CYS A 644 -18.10 -1.72 -18.02
C CYS A 644 -16.88 -1.34 -17.18
N ALA A 645 -16.05 -2.31 -16.79
CA ALA A 645 -14.86 -2.03 -15.99
C ALA A 645 -13.76 -1.29 -16.76
N GLY A 646 -13.58 0.00 -16.45
CA GLY A 646 -12.59 0.90 -17.05
C GLY A 646 -11.15 0.35 -17.05
N PRO A 647 -10.60 -0.14 -15.92
CA PRO A 647 -9.23 -0.65 -15.87
C PRO A 647 -8.94 -1.82 -16.82
N PHE A 648 -9.92 -2.69 -17.07
CA PHE A 648 -9.78 -3.82 -18.00
C PHE A 648 -9.98 -3.37 -19.45
N ASN A 649 -10.88 -2.41 -19.68
CA ASN A 649 -10.99 -1.70 -20.95
C ASN A 649 -9.69 -0.94 -21.30
N ASP A 650 -8.95 -0.40 -20.33
CA ASP A 650 -7.65 0.24 -20.54
C ASP A 650 -6.55 -0.74 -20.98
N VAL A 651 -6.48 -1.93 -20.39
CA VAL A 651 -5.56 -2.99 -20.85
C VAL A 651 -5.91 -3.43 -22.27
N ALA A 652 -7.20 -3.61 -22.58
CA ALA A 652 -7.65 -3.89 -23.95
C ALA A 652 -7.29 -2.77 -24.93
N ARG A 653 -7.53 -1.50 -24.59
CA ARG A 653 -7.14 -0.33 -25.41
C ARG A 653 -5.62 -0.23 -25.60
N TYR A 654 -4.83 -0.55 -24.56
CA TYR A 654 -3.37 -0.59 -24.65
C TYR A 654 -2.88 -1.68 -25.61
N PHE A 655 -3.40 -2.91 -25.47
CA PHE A 655 -3.12 -4.02 -26.39
C PHE A 655 -3.52 -3.66 -27.82
N ASN A 656 -4.70 -3.09 -28.04
CA ASN A 656 -5.20 -2.72 -29.36
C ASN A 656 -4.34 -1.66 -30.06
N ARG A 657 -3.73 -0.73 -29.31
CA ARG A 657 -2.74 0.21 -29.83
C ARG A 657 -1.44 -0.49 -30.21
N LYS A 658 -0.89 -1.36 -29.35
CA LYS A 658 0.33 -2.11 -29.67
C LYS A 658 0.14 -3.10 -30.83
N LEU A 659 -1.05 -3.67 -30.99
CA LEU A 659 -1.42 -4.47 -32.16
C LEU A 659 -1.40 -3.64 -33.45
N LYS A 660 -1.91 -2.39 -33.44
CA LYS A 660 -1.80 -1.48 -34.60
C LYS A 660 -0.33 -1.23 -34.98
N GLU A 661 0.55 -1.02 -33.99
CA GLU A 661 2.00 -0.88 -34.21
C GLU A 661 2.63 -2.16 -34.81
N ALA A 662 2.31 -3.34 -34.27
CA ALA A 662 2.82 -4.63 -34.76
C ALA A 662 2.40 -4.93 -36.21
N LEU A 663 1.15 -4.61 -36.59
CA LEU A 663 0.67 -4.80 -37.96
C LEU A 663 1.30 -3.83 -38.96
N VAL A 664 1.77 -2.65 -38.53
CA VAL A 664 2.57 -1.76 -39.39
C VAL A 664 3.95 -2.38 -39.69
N GLN A 665 4.54 -3.13 -38.76
CA GLN A 665 5.79 -3.86 -39.02
C GLN A 665 5.54 -5.08 -39.93
N LEU A 666 4.50 -5.87 -39.69
CA LEU A 666 4.17 -7.03 -40.54
C LEU A 666 3.88 -6.62 -41.99
N ARG A 667 3.17 -5.52 -42.23
CA ARG A 667 2.92 -4.99 -43.59
C ARG A 667 4.20 -4.55 -44.32
N LYS A 668 5.27 -4.22 -43.60
CA LYS A 668 6.59 -3.92 -44.20
C LYS A 668 7.39 -5.19 -44.47
N GLY A 669 7.33 -6.18 -43.57
CA GLY A 669 8.06 -7.44 -43.71
C GLY A 669 7.44 -8.43 -44.71
N LEU A 670 6.11 -8.40 -44.88
CA LEU A 670 5.34 -9.36 -45.68
C LEU A 670 4.65 -8.65 -46.86
N PRO A 671 5.40 -8.20 -47.90
CA PRO A 671 4.87 -7.30 -48.93
C PRO A 671 3.78 -7.92 -49.82
N MET A 672 3.68 -9.25 -49.89
CA MET A 672 2.59 -9.94 -50.61
C MET A 672 1.36 -10.24 -49.71
N ALA A 673 1.33 -9.78 -48.46
CA ALA A 673 0.26 -10.07 -47.52
C ALA A 673 -0.77 -8.91 -47.43
N ALA A 674 -2.01 -9.20 -47.79
CA ALA A 674 -3.15 -8.33 -47.52
C ALA A 674 -3.54 -8.42 -46.02
N ILE A 675 -2.92 -7.58 -45.19
CA ILE A 675 -3.12 -7.56 -43.74
C ILE A 675 -4.14 -6.46 -43.36
N THR A 676 -5.37 -6.85 -43.05
CA THR A 676 -6.48 -5.97 -42.69
C THR A 676 -6.75 -6.01 -41.19
N TYR A 677 -6.89 -4.83 -40.57
CA TYR A 677 -7.19 -4.67 -39.14
C TYR A 677 -8.68 -4.44 -38.92
N VAL A 678 -9.27 -5.07 -37.90
CA VAL A 678 -10.69 -4.93 -37.55
C VAL A 678 -10.84 -4.41 -36.11
N ASP A 679 -11.47 -3.25 -35.95
CA ASP A 679 -11.69 -2.62 -34.64
C ASP A 679 -12.96 -3.16 -33.95
N VAL A 680 -12.91 -4.45 -33.59
CA VAL A 680 -13.98 -5.18 -32.87
C VAL A 680 -14.28 -4.54 -31.51
N TYR A 681 -13.29 -3.90 -30.87
CA TYR A 681 -13.49 -3.08 -29.68
C TYR A 681 -14.51 -1.98 -29.92
N ALA A 682 -14.28 -1.13 -30.93
CA ALA A 682 -15.16 -0.02 -31.24
C ALA A 682 -16.57 -0.50 -31.60
N ALA A 683 -16.69 -1.56 -32.42
CA ALA A 683 -17.97 -2.14 -32.80
C ALA A 683 -18.76 -2.68 -31.59
N LYS A 684 -18.13 -3.48 -30.72
CA LYS A 684 -18.80 -4.03 -29.53
C LYS A 684 -19.10 -2.96 -28.48
N TYR A 685 -18.18 -2.04 -28.22
CA TYR A 685 -18.42 -0.96 -27.25
C TYR A 685 -19.52 0.00 -27.74
N ALA A 686 -19.62 0.28 -29.04
CA ALA A 686 -20.75 1.02 -29.63
C ALA A 686 -22.08 0.29 -29.42
N LEU A 687 -22.13 -1.03 -29.68
CA LEU A 687 -23.34 -1.83 -29.48
C LEU A 687 -23.81 -1.85 -28.01
N ILE A 688 -22.87 -1.98 -27.06
CA ILE A 688 -23.18 -2.03 -25.61
C ILE A 688 -23.58 -0.63 -25.10
N SER A 689 -22.87 0.42 -25.50
CA SER A 689 -23.19 1.81 -25.11
C SER A 689 -24.48 2.35 -25.73
N GLN A 690 -24.86 1.88 -26.93
CA GLN A 690 -26.09 2.27 -27.62
C GLN A 690 -27.16 1.17 -27.58
N ALA A 691 -27.07 0.22 -26.65
CA ALA A 691 -27.89 -1.00 -26.58
C ALA A 691 -29.39 -0.74 -26.80
N LYS A 692 -29.97 0.23 -26.08
CA LYS A 692 -31.40 0.61 -26.19
C LYS A 692 -31.81 1.08 -27.59
N LYS A 693 -30.93 1.80 -28.31
CA LYS A 693 -31.15 2.24 -29.70
C LYS A 693 -31.15 1.07 -30.69
N HIS A 694 -30.52 -0.04 -30.33
CA HIS A 694 -30.46 -1.28 -31.11
C HIS A 694 -31.40 -2.38 -30.59
N GLY A 695 -32.32 -2.07 -29.67
CA GLY A 695 -33.31 -3.02 -29.13
C GLY A 695 -32.80 -3.95 -28.02
N PHE A 696 -31.61 -3.71 -27.45
CA PHE A 696 -31.05 -4.52 -26.37
C PHE A 696 -31.28 -3.86 -24.99
N GLU A 697 -31.94 -4.57 -24.08
CA GLU A 697 -32.28 -4.04 -22.75
C GLU A 697 -31.18 -4.26 -21.70
N HIS A 698 -30.43 -5.37 -21.78
CA HIS A 698 -29.50 -5.82 -20.72
C HIS A 698 -28.10 -6.13 -21.30
N PRO A 699 -27.36 -5.14 -21.82
CA PRO A 699 -26.15 -5.35 -22.61
C PRO A 699 -24.92 -5.87 -21.83
N LEU A 700 -25.01 -5.96 -20.50
CA LEU A 700 -23.96 -6.48 -19.61
C LEU A 700 -24.36 -7.78 -18.88
N GLN A 701 -25.52 -8.38 -19.22
CA GLN A 701 -25.92 -9.68 -18.65
C GLN A 701 -25.64 -10.80 -19.66
N ALA A 702 -25.25 -11.97 -19.15
CA ALA A 702 -25.18 -13.17 -19.97
C ALA A 702 -26.59 -13.65 -20.31
N CYS A 703 -26.91 -13.79 -21.61
CA CYS A 703 -28.22 -14.28 -22.07
C CYS A 703 -28.51 -15.71 -21.55
N CYS A 704 -27.51 -16.59 -21.55
CA CYS A 704 -27.58 -17.94 -20.99
C CYS A 704 -26.60 -18.08 -19.82
N GLY A 705 -27.13 -18.40 -18.63
CA GLY A 705 -26.39 -18.44 -17.38
C GLY A 705 -27.33 -18.62 -16.18
N HIS A 706 -26.81 -18.46 -14.96
CA HIS A 706 -27.62 -18.58 -13.74
C HIS A 706 -26.97 -17.88 -12.53
N GLY A 707 -27.66 -16.90 -11.96
CA GLY A 707 -27.27 -16.23 -10.71
C GLY A 707 -26.31 -15.05 -10.91
N GLY A 708 -25.96 -14.36 -9.82
CA GLY A 708 -25.14 -13.15 -9.86
C GLY A 708 -25.85 -11.94 -10.48
N LYS A 709 -25.23 -10.75 -10.37
CA LYS A 709 -25.79 -9.48 -10.90
C LYS A 709 -25.86 -9.46 -12.44
N TYR A 710 -24.97 -10.24 -13.09
CA TYR A 710 -24.78 -10.26 -14.53
C TYR A 710 -25.25 -11.58 -15.19
N ASN A 711 -26.11 -12.35 -14.48
CA ASN A 711 -26.56 -13.70 -14.87
C ASN A 711 -25.40 -14.68 -15.16
N TYR A 712 -24.31 -14.59 -14.39
CA TYR A 712 -23.08 -15.35 -14.59
C TYR A 712 -22.71 -16.17 -13.34
N ASN A 713 -22.10 -17.33 -13.54
CA ASN A 713 -21.54 -18.16 -12.48
C ASN A 713 -20.37 -18.99 -13.02
N MET A 714 -19.24 -19.01 -12.31
CA MET A 714 -18.05 -19.77 -12.72
C MET A 714 -18.26 -21.28 -12.75
N HIS A 715 -19.16 -21.81 -11.93
CA HIS A 715 -19.39 -23.25 -11.76
C HIS A 715 -20.59 -23.77 -12.56
N VAL A 716 -21.34 -22.87 -13.23
CA VAL A 716 -22.54 -23.21 -14.01
C VAL A 716 -22.45 -22.55 -15.38
N GLY A 717 -21.94 -23.29 -16.37
CA GLY A 717 -21.99 -22.88 -17.77
C GLY A 717 -23.41 -22.83 -18.34
N CYS A 718 -23.57 -22.27 -19.54
CA CYS A 718 -24.82 -22.32 -20.30
C CYS A 718 -25.23 -23.79 -20.58
N GLY A 719 -26.51 -24.13 -20.42
CA GLY A 719 -27.02 -25.50 -20.49
C GLY A 719 -26.63 -26.41 -19.31
N GLY A 720 -25.88 -25.90 -18.33
CA GLY A 720 -25.49 -26.62 -17.12
C GLY A 720 -26.68 -26.89 -16.21
N LYS A 721 -26.73 -28.09 -15.63
CA LYS A 721 -27.76 -28.48 -14.65
C LYS A 721 -27.51 -27.81 -13.30
N ILE A 722 -28.56 -27.22 -12.74
CA ILE A 722 -28.61 -26.60 -11.41
C ILE A 722 -29.69 -27.28 -10.58
N LYS A 723 -29.47 -27.40 -9.25
CA LYS A 723 -30.52 -27.84 -8.32
C LYS A 723 -31.01 -26.66 -7.50
N VAL A 724 -32.27 -26.28 -7.69
CA VAL A 724 -32.96 -25.24 -6.92
C VAL A 724 -34.13 -25.90 -6.19
N ASN A 725 -34.14 -25.79 -4.85
CA ASN A 725 -35.15 -26.39 -3.98
C ASN A 725 -35.44 -27.88 -4.29
N GLY A 726 -34.39 -28.66 -4.59
CA GLY A 726 -34.47 -30.09 -4.88
C GLY A 726 -34.83 -30.47 -6.33
N LYS A 727 -35.35 -29.55 -7.14
CA LYS A 727 -35.59 -29.80 -8.58
C LYS A 727 -34.37 -29.44 -9.43
N GLU A 728 -34.11 -30.25 -10.46
CA GLU A 728 -33.15 -29.91 -11.51
C GLU A 728 -33.77 -28.96 -12.54
N PHE A 729 -33.02 -27.91 -12.88
CA PHE A 729 -33.29 -27.01 -14.01
C PHE A 729 -32.01 -26.89 -14.84
N ASN A 730 -32.11 -26.44 -16.09
CA ASN A 730 -30.95 -26.02 -16.88
C ASN A 730 -30.76 -24.51 -16.72
N SER A 731 -29.51 -24.01 -16.74
CA SER A 731 -29.24 -22.59 -16.92
C SER A 731 -29.82 -22.11 -18.27
N VAL A 732 -30.48 -20.96 -18.27
CA VAL A 732 -31.64 -20.72 -19.15
C VAL A 732 -31.28 -20.65 -20.63
N THR A 733 -31.88 -21.53 -21.44
CA THR A 733 -31.99 -21.40 -22.89
C THR A 733 -33.39 -20.95 -23.27
N PHE A 734 -33.52 -19.75 -23.83
CA PHE A 734 -34.80 -19.23 -24.32
C PHE A 734 -35.06 -19.72 -25.77
N MET A 735 -35.65 -20.91 -25.91
CA MET A 735 -36.44 -21.31 -27.08
C MET A 735 -37.19 -22.62 -26.76
N GLU A 736 -38.53 -22.58 -26.81
CA GLU A 736 -39.34 -23.79 -26.81
C GLU A 736 -39.33 -24.43 -28.21
N THR A 737 -39.13 -25.74 -28.28
CA THR A 737 -39.55 -26.58 -29.42
C THR A 737 -39.59 -28.04 -28.96
N HIS A 738 -40.43 -28.87 -29.60
CA HIS A 738 -40.88 -30.11 -28.99
C HIS A 738 -39.89 -31.28 -29.04
N SER A 739 -39.86 -32.00 -27.92
CA SER A 739 -39.54 -33.41 -27.69
C SER A 739 -39.30 -34.32 -28.92
N VAL A 740 -38.13 -34.95 -28.98
CA VAL A 740 -37.95 -36.33 -29.46
C VAL A 740 -37.10 -37.10 -28.45
N ARG A 741 -37.46 -38.35 -28.15
CA ARG A 741 -36.68 -39.26 -27.29
C ARG A 741 -35.75 -40.13 -28.13
N LEU A 742 -34.60 -40.51 -27.57
CA LEU A 742 -33.97 -41.81 -27.77
C LEU A 742 -33.17 -42.20 -26.52
N CYS A 743 -32.83 -43.48 -26.37
CA CYS A 743 -32.38 -44.07 -25.10
C CYS A 743 -31.29 -45.14 -25.32
N HIS A 744 -30.68 -45.59 -24.20
CA HIS A 744 -29.61 -46.61 -24.12
C HIS A 744 -28.25 -46.14 -24.71
N ILE A 745 -27.08 -46.69 -24.35
CA ILE A 745 -26.74 -47.80 -23.44
C ILE A 745 -25.76 -47.28 -22.36
N SER A 746 -25.60 -47.99 -21.24
CA SER A 746 -24.53 -47.77 -20.25
C SER A 746 -23.81 -49.08 -19.88
N SER A 747 -22.66 -48.95 -19.22
CA SER A 747 -21.88 -50.01 -18.56
C SER A 747 -20.94 -50.86 -19.43
N LEU A 748 -19.64 -50.55 -19.37
CA LEU A 748 -18.58 -51.54 -19.09
C LEU A 748 -17.36 -50.84 -18.46
N VAL A 749 -16.36 -51.62 -18.03
CA VAL A 749 -15.08 -51.19 -17.43
C VAL A 749 -15.19 -50.58 -16.02
N LEU A 750 -15.62 -51.43 -15.08
CA LEU A 750 -15.07 -51.42 -13.72
C LEU A 750 -14.56 -52.85 -13.42
N ALA A 751 -13.56 -52.97 -12.55
CA ALA A 751 -13.03 -54.24 -12.00
C ALA A 751 -12.29 -55.23 -12.95
N VAL A 752 -11.13 -54.84 -13.50
CA VAL A 752 -10.01 -55.78 -13.78
C VAL A 752 -8.65 -55.23 -13.32
N THR A 753 -8.62 -54.35 -12.32
CA THR A 753 -7.38 -53.76 -11.76
C THR A 753 -7.33 -53.90 -10.23
N LEU A 754 -7.60 -55.10 -9.72
CA LEU A 754 -7.53 -55.43 -8.29
C LEU A 754 -6.92 -56.81 -8.04
N LEU A 755 -5.67 -57.02 -8.48
CA LEU A 755 -4.87 -58.21 -8.14
C LEU A 755 -3.34 -57.96 -8.27
N ALA A 756 -2.88 -56.80 -7.79
CA ALA A 756 -1.45 -56.43 -7.74
C ALA A 756 -1.20 -55.40 -6.61
N SER A 757 -1.32 -55.81 -5.34
CA SER A 757 -1.29 -54.88 -4.19
C SER A 757 -0.68 -55.48 -2.91
N LEU A 758 0.48 -56.11 -3.05
CA LEU A 758 1.46 -56.46 -2.00
C LEU A 758 2.82 -56.59 -2.72
N THR A 759 3.94 -55.95 -2.35
CA THR A 759 4.21 -54.88 -1.38
C THR A 759 5.34 -53.99 -1.90
N SER A 760 5.20 -52.67 -1.81
CA SER A 760 6.35 -51.75 -1.89
C SER A 760 6.04 -50.43 -1.17
N SER A 761 6.30 -50.38 0.14
CA SER A 761 6.17 -49.19 0.97
C SER A 761 7.36 -48.24 0.76
N SER A 762 7.46 -47.65 -0.44
CA SER A 762 8.24 -46.42 -0.60
C SER A 762 7.57 -45.33 0.23
N SER A 763 8.31 -44.65 1.11
CA SER A 763 7.80 -43.51 1.87
C SER A 763 7.29 -42.44 0.92
N THR A 764 5.98 -42.18 0.96
CA THR A 764 5.35 -41.21 0.06
C THR A 764 5.85 -39.81 0.39
N SER A 765 6.44 -39.12 -0.59
CA SER A 765 6.89 -37.72 -0.46
C SER A 765 5.86 -36.87 0.29
N CYS A 766 6.33 -36.13 1.28
CA CYS A 766 5.56 -35.10 1.95
C CYS A 766 5.01 -34.12 0.91
N ASN A 767 3.73 -33.80 1.04
CA ASN A 767 3.03 -32.83 0.21
C ASN A 767 2.74 -31.59 1.06
N PHE A 768 3.79 -30.79 1.27
CA PHE A 768 3.73 -29.52 1.98
C PHE A 768 2.94 -28.50 1.14
N PRO A 769 1.78 -27.99 1.60
CA PRO A 769 1.03 -26.97 0.88
C PRO A 769 1.65 -25.58 1.05
N ALA A 770 2.45 -25.37 2.11
CA ALA A 770 2.99 -24.09 2.48
C ALA A 770 4.33 -24.20 3.25
N ILE A 771 5.12 -23.13 3.25
CA ILE A 771 6.27 -22.93 4.14
C ILE A 771 6.06 -21.66 4.97
N PHE A 772 6.27 -21.75 6.29
CA PHE A 772 6.31 -20.60 7.19
C PHE A 772 7.74 -20.42 7.73
N ASN A 773 8.41 -19.35 7.31
CA ASN A 773 9.82 -19.13 7.61
C ASN A 773 10.01 -18.04 8.67
N PHE A 774 10.88 -18.33 9.65
CA PHE A 774 11.36 -17.41 10.68
C PHE A 774 12.89 -17.33 10.56
N GLY A 775 13.48 -16.14 10.75
CA GLY A 775 14.92 -16.03 10.52
C GLY A 775 15.52 -14.64 10.51
N ASP A 776 16.80 -14.59 10.13
CA ASP A 776 17.52 -13.36 9.83
C ASP A 776 17.80 -13.17 8.32
N SER A 777 18.84 -12.41 7.95
CA SER A 777 19.16 -12.07 6.56
C SER A 777 19.55 -13.27 5.69
N ASN A 778 19.89 -14.43 6.27
CA ASN A 778 20.08 -15.65 5.50
C ASN A 778 18.79 -16.13 4.80
N SER A 779 17.61 -15.73 5.31
CA SER A 779 16.30 -16.13 4.77
C SER A 779 15.30 -14.98 4.55
N ASP A 780 15.67 -13.71 4.79
CA ASP A 780 14.80 -12.54 4.54
C ASP A 780 14.47 -12.35 3.04
N THR A 781 13.22 -12.54 2.66
CA THR A 781 12.72 -12.32 1.28
C THR A 781 12.14 -10.92 1.04
N GLY A 782 12.25 -10.00 2.00
CA GLY A 782 11.88 -8.58 1.89
C GLY A 782 11.29 -7.92 3.14
N GLY A 783 11.24 -8.62 4.29
CA GLY A 783 10.66 -8.13 5.54
C GLY A 783 11.35 -6.90 6.11
N LEU A 784 12.69 -6.86 6.17
CA LEU A 784 13.38 -5.62 6.56
C LEU A 784 13.20 -4.52 5.51
N SER A 785 13.18 -4.90 4.23
CA SER A 785 13.07 -3.96 3.11
C SER A 785 11.72 -3.23 3.08
N ALA A 786 10.62 -3.91 3.41
CA ALA A 786 9.31 -3.30 3.59
C ALA A 786 9.26 -2.44 4.87
N ALA A 787 9.80 -2.92 6.00
CA ALA A 787 9.72 -2.23 7.28
C ALA A 787 10.58 -0.96 7.37
N LEU A 788 11.83 -1.02 6.89
CA LEU A 788 12.89 -0.02 7.15
C LEU A 788 13.57 0.54 5.89
N GLY A 789 13.20 0.05 4.69
CA GLY A 789 13.68 0.54 3.41
C GLY A 789 14.50 -0.50 2.63
N GLN A 790 14.27 -0.55 1.31
CA GLN A 790 14.78 -1.56 0.39
C GLN A 790 16.31 -1.71 0.39
N ALA A 791 16.77 -2.98 0.36
CA ALA A 791 18.16 -3.34 0.13
C ALA A 791 18.70 -2.69 -1.18
N PRO A 792 19.83 -1.96 -1.16
CA PRO A 792 20.27 -1.19 -2.33
C PRO A 792 20.77 -2.10 -3.47
N PRO A 793 20.67 -1.68 -4.75
CA PRO A 793 21.43 -2.32 -5.83
C PRO A 793 22.92 -2.34 -5.47
N PRO A 794 23.68 -3.40 -5.77
CA PRO A 794 23.37 -4.51 -6.68
C PRO A 794 22.67 -5.74 -6.07
N ASN A 795 22.08 -5.66 -4.86
CA ASN A 795 21.31 -6.80 -4.33
C ASN A 795 20.19 -7.20 -5.31
N GLY A 796 20.05 -8.50 -5.56
CA GLY A 796 19.10 -9.08 -6.53
C GLY A 796 19.51 -9.06 -8.01
N GLU A 797 20.72 -8.60 -8.38
CA GLU A 797 21.15 -8.50 -9.79
C GLU A 797 21.18 -9.81 -10.60
N THR A 798 21.55 -10.96 -10.02
CA THR A 798 21.82 -12.19 -10.80
C THR A 798 20.58 -12.95 -11.22
N PHE A 799 19.52 -12.95 -10.41
CA PHE A 799 18.26 -13.66 -10.71
C PHE A 799 17.02 -12.75 -10.82
N PHE A 800 16.89 -11.76 -9.93
CA PHE A 800 15.74 -10.84 -9.94
C PHE A 800 15.97 -9.61 -10.85
N HIS A 801 17.23 -9.37 -11.24
CA HIS A 801 17.73 -8.26 -12.04
C HIS A 801 17.40 -6.86 -11.48
N ALA A 802 16.98 -6.81 -10.21
CA ALA A 802 16.62 -5.61 -9.45
C ALA A 802 16.56 -5.95 -7.95
N PRO A 803 16.62 -4.96 -7.05
CA PRO A 803 16.39 -5.14 -5.62
C PRO A 803 15.08 -5.86 -5.28
N ALA A 804 15.23 -7.08 -4.78
CA ALA A 804 14.13 -8.00 -4.42
C ALA A 804 14.12 -8.33 -2.92
N GLY A 805 14.47 -7.36 -2.07
CA GLY A 805 14.40 -7.46 -0.60
C GLY A 805 15.52 -8.25 0.08
N ARG A 806 16.14 -9.18 -0.65
CA ARG A 806 17.14 -10.15 -0.18
C ARG A 806 18.54 -9.53 -0.09
N TYR A 807 19.32 -9.92 0.92
CA TYR A 807 20.70 -9.46 1.13
C TYR A 807 21.71 -10.38 0.40
N CYS A 808 21.51 -10.54 -0.90
CA CYS A 808 22.22 -11.44 -1.80
C CYS A 808 22.26 -10.82 -3.20
N ASP A 809 23.15 -11.28 -4.07
CA ASP A 809 23.04 -11.04 -5.53
C ASP A 809 21.76 -11.65 -6.13
N GLY A 810 21.15 -12.65 -5.49
CA GLY A 810 19.95 -13.32 -5.99
C GLY A 810 19.18 -14.08 -4.92
N ARG A 811 18.93 -15.37 -5.17
CA ARG A 811 18.13 -16.29 -4.38
C ARG A 811 18.82 -16.75 -3.09
N LEU A 812 18.00 -16.94 -2.06
CA LEU A 812 18.39 -17.48 -0.76
C LEU A 812 18.11 -18.99 -0.66
N ILE A 813 18.63 -19.64 0.38
CA ILE A 813 18.39 -21.08 0.62
C ILE A 813 16.88 -21.38 0.69
N VAL A 814 16.08 -20.49 1.30
CA VAL A 814 14.62 -20.63 1.38
C VAL A 814 13.91 -20.54 0.02
N ASP A 815 14.45 -19.79 -0.95
CA ASP A 815 13.91 -19.75 -2.32
C ASP A 815 14.12 -21.11 -3.02
N PHE A 816 15.29 -21.73 -2.84
CA PHE A 816 15.59 -23.07 -3.36
C PHE A 816 14.81 -24.19 -2.65
N MET A 817 14.51 -24.03 -1.35
CA MET A 817 13.59 -24.93 -0.64
C MET A 817 12.19 -24.88 -1.25
N ALA A 818 11.68 -23.68 -1.61
CA ALA A 818 10.41 -23.52 -2.30
C ALA A 818 10.44 -24.18 -3.70
N GLU A 819 11.47 -23.94 -4.52
CA GLU A 819 11.64 -24.58 -5.83
C GLU A 819 11.59 -26.12 -5.74
N SER A 820 12.30 -26.71 -4.78
CA SER A 820 12.38 -28.15 -4.58
C SER A 820 11.05 -28.78 -4.15
N LEU A 821 10.29 -28.06 -3.31
CA LEU A 821 8.93 -28.42 -2.93
C LEU A 821 7.87 -28.03 -3.98
N ARG A 822 8.27 -27.41 -5.09
CA ARG A 822 7.43 -26.91 -6.19
C ARG A 822 6.42 -25.83 -5.77
N LEU A 823 6.80 -25.05 -4.77
CA LEU A 823 6.04 -23.90 -4.26
C LEU A 823 6.58 -22.59 -4.87
N PRO A 824 5.77 -21.54 -4.99
CA PRO A 824 6.26 -20.20 -5.33
C PRO A 824 7.18 -19.67 -4.22
N TYR A 825 8.07 -18.72 -4.56
CA TYR A 825 8.89 -18.02 -3.57
C TYR A 825 8.03 -17.32 -2.52
N LEU A 826 8.49 -17.33 -1.26
CA LEU A 826 7.71 -16.82 -0.15
C LEU A 826 7.64 -15.28 -0.15
N SER A 827 6.42 -14.77 -0.11
CA SER A 827 6.16 -13.35 0.16
C SER A 827 6.55 -13.02 1.60
N ALA A 828 7.21 -11.88 1.81
CA ALA A 828 7.50 -11.40 3.16
C ALA A 828 6.19 -10.97 3.87
N TYR A 829 6.09 -11.15 5.17
CA TYR A 829 4.85 -10.88 5.90
C TYR A 829 4.52 -9.38 5.97
N LEU A 830 5.52 -8.51 6.18
CA LEU A 830 5.32 -7.04 6.21
C LEU A 830 5.21 -6.40 4.82
N ASP A 831 5.24 -7.21 3.77
CA ASP A 831 5.05 -6.80 2.40
C ASP A 831 3.56 -6.90 2.04
N SER A 832 2.93 -5.76 1.79
CA SER A 832 1.50 -5.64 1.51
C SER A 832 1.16 -5.45 0.03
N VAL A 833 2.16 -5.25 -0.84
CA VAL A 833 1.94 -4.80 -2.23
C VAL A 833 2.29 -5.90 -3.22
N GLY A 834 1.30 -6.74 -3.52
CA GLY A 834 1.41 -7.85 -4.49
C GLY A 834 1.73 -9.21 -3.88
N SER A 835 1.83 -9.30 -2.55
CA SER A 835 2.08 -10.54 -1.82
C SER A 835 1.01 -11.60 -2.05
N ASN A 836 1.44 -12.86 -2.10
CA ASN A 836 0.60 -14.03 -2.18
C ASN A 836 1.06 -15.03 -1.12
N PHE A 837 0.19 -15.31 -0.15
CA PHE A 837 0.46 -16.18 0.99
C PHE A 837 -0.22 -17.55 0.90
N SER A 838 -0.83 -17.88 -0.25
CA SER A 838 -1.51 -19.16 -0.49
C SER A 838 -0.66 -20.40 -0.22
N HIS A 839 0.67 -20.27 -0.36
CA HIS A 839 1.66 -21.31 -0.10
C HIS A 839 2.63 -20.91 1.04
N GLY A 840 2.13 -20.13 2.00
CA GLY A 840 2.86 -19.72 3.20
C GLY A 840 3.43 -18.29 3.15
N ALA A 841 4.20 -17.93 4.18
CA ALA A 841 4.65 -16.56 4.43
C ALA A 841 6.02 -16.55 5.13
N ASN A 842 6.79 -15.49 4.91
CA ASN A 842 8.11 -15.31 5.51
C ASN A 842 8.15 -14.15 6.52
N PHE A 843 8.47 -14.46 7.77
CA PHE A 843 8.56 -13.50 8.88
C PHE A 843 10.01 -13.07 9.17
N ALA A 844 11.01 -13.67 8.50
CA ALA A 844 12.41 -13.30 8.67
C ALA A 844 12.68 -11.84 8.30
N THR A 845 13.57 -11.18 9.05
CA THR A 845 14.06 -9.83 8.69
C THR A 845 15.57 -9.73 8.85
N ALA A 846 16.25 -9.05 7.94
CA ALA A 846 17.69 -8.92 7.94
C ALA A 846 18.26 -8.32 9.24
N GLY A 847 19.24 -8.98 9.84
CA GLY A 847 19.78 -8.60 11.15
C GLY A 847 18.83 -8.87 12.33
N SER A 848 17.79 -9.70 12.18
CA SER A 848 17.01 -10.21 13.32
C SER A 848 17.88 -10.98 14.29
N THR A 849 17.44 -11.01 15.55
CA THR A 849 18.08 -11.73 16.66
C THR A 849 17.02 -12.52 17.42
N ILE A 850 17.42 -13.59 18.11
CA ILE A 850 16.52 -14.38 18.95
C ILE A 850 15.97 -13.50 20.08
N ARG A 851 16.86 -12.81 20.81
CA ARG A 851 16.47 -11.86 21.86
C ARG A 851 16.36 -10.43 21.34
N ARG A 852 15.50 -9.63 21.97
CA ARG A 852 15.42 -8.17 21.75
C ARG A 852 16.76 -7.49 22.05
N GLN A 853 17.19 -6.56 21.20
CA GLN A 853 18.42 -5.79 21.39
C GLN A 853 18.17 -4.47 22.12
N ASN A 854 19.10 -4.06 22.99
CA ASN A 854 19.06 -2.77 23.70
C ASN A 854 19.66 -1.60 22.88
N THR A 855 19.72 -1.73 21.55
CA THR A 855 20.28 -0.73 20.62
C THR A 855 19.41 -0.67 19.36
N THR A 856 19.31 0.51 18.73
CA THR A 856 18.53 0.69 17.51
C THR A 856 19.30 0.24 16.27
N VAL A 857 18.58 -0.03 15.17
CA VAL A 857 19.16 -0.42 13.87
C VAL A 857 20.21 0.59 13.37
N TYR A 858 20.08 1.86 13.72
CA TYR A 858 21.03 2.93 13.39
C TYR A 858 22.32 2.91 14.24
N GLN A 859 22.29 2.30 15.42
CA GLN A 859 23.44 2.17 16.33
C GLN A 859 24.23 0.87 16.07
N SER A 860 23.54 -0.27 15.95
CA SER A 860 24.18 -1.60 15.90
C SER A 860 24.02 -2.32 14.56
N GLY A 861 23.04 -1.94 13.74
CA GLY A 861 22.66 -2.63 12.51
C GLY A 861 21.77 -3.85 12.70
N TYR A 862 21.21 -4.10 13.90
CA TYR A 862 20.25 -5.18 14.13
C TYR A 862 18.81 -4.71 13.95
N SER A 863 17.93 -5.62 13.53
CA SER A 863 16.51 -5.36 13.32
C SER A 863 15.79 -5.11 14.66
N PRO A 864 14.81 -4.18 14.71
CA PRO A 864 13.90 -4.10 15.85
C PRO A 864 12.92 -5.31 15.89
N ILE A 865 12.77 -6.04 14.79
CA ILE A 865 11.93 -7.24 14.68
C ILE A 865 12.79 -8.44 15.09
N SER A 866 12.66 -8.82 16.36
CA SER A 866 13.33 -9.99 16.96
C SER A 866 12.45 -11.24 16.81
N LEU A 867 12.93 -12.44 17.14
CA LEU A 867 12.18 -13.69 16.90
C LEU A 867 10.82 -13.73 17.61
N ASP A 868 10.70 -13.13 18.79
CA ASP A 868 9.43 -13.01 19.50
C ASP A 868 8.42 -12.12 18.74
N ILE A 869 8.91 -11.04 18.10
CA ILE A 869 8.10 -10.20 17.22
C ILE A 869 7.67 -10.99 15.97
N GLN A 870 8.55 -11.79 15.37
CA GLN A 870 8.18 -12.68 14.26
C GLN A 870 7.12 -13.71 14.69
N SER A 871 7.20 -14.22 15.93
CA SER A 871 6.17 -15.10 16.50
C SER A 871 4.83 -14.40 16.70
N ALA A 872 4.83 -13.13 17.14
CA ALA A 872 3.63 -12.30 17.23
C ALA A 872 3.01 -12.03 15.84
N GLN A 873 3.84 -11.71 14.84
CA GLN A 873 3.43 -11.54 13.45
C GLN A 873 2.80 -12.81 12.87
N TYR A 874 3.40 -13.99 13.09
CA TYR A 874 2.80 -15.27 12.70
C TYR A 874 1.46 -15.51 13.40
N THR A 875 1.36 -15.18 14.69
CA THR A 875 0.13 -15.37 15.47
C THR A 875 -1.02 -14.51 14.92
N ASP A 876 -0.76 -13.25 14.56
CA ASP A 876 -1.76 -12.39 13.94
C ASP A 876 -2.08 -12.82 12.50
N PHE A 877 -1.06 -13.21 11.71
CA PHE A 877 -1.25 -13.77 10.37
C PHE A 877 -2.14 -15.01 10.38
N HIS A 878 -1.87 -15.99 11.26
CA HIS A 878 -2.65 -17.22 11.39
C HIS A 878 -4.12 -16.89 11.65
N ARG A 879 -4.39 -16.09 12.69
CA ARG A 879 -5.73 -15.61 13.06
C ARG A 879 -6.43 -14.90 11.89
N ARG A 880 -5.78 -13.90 11.30
CA ARG A 880 -6.39 -13.00 10.29
C ARG A 880 -6.55 -13.67 8.93
N SER A 881 -5.66 -14.57 8.56
CA SER A 881 -5.74 -15.32 7.31
C SER A 881 -7.10 -16.02 7.16
N GLN A 882 -7.60 -16.64 8.23
CA GLN A 882 -8.90 -17.33 8.21
C GLN A 882 -10.08 -16.37 8.27
N VAL A 883 -9.96 -15.22 8.95
CA VAL A 883 -10.99 -14.16 8.95
C VAL A 883 -11.22 -13.63 7.53
N TYR A 884 -10.15 -13.25 6.82
CA TYR A 884 -10.28 -12.73 5.45
C TYR A 884 -10.58 -13.82 4.43
N ARG A 885 -10.01 -15.04 4.57
CA ARG A 885 -10.33 -16.17 3.69
C ARG A 885 -11.82 -16.52 3.70
N ARG A 886 -12.50 -16.40 4.86
CA ARG A 886 -13.95 -16.62 5.00
C ARG A 886 -14.82 -15.55 4.31
N GLN A 887 -14.25 -14.42 3.89
CA GLN A 887 -14.93 -13.40 3.08
C GLN A 887 -14.99 -13.75 1.57
N GLY A 888 -14.21 -14.75 1.13
CA GLY A 888 -14.24 -15.25 -0.25
C GLY A 888 -13.41 -14.42 -1.25
N GLY A 889 -13.81 -14.45 -2.52
CA GLY A 889 -13.19 -13.65 -3.59
C GLY A 889 -11.69 -13.90 -3.76
N LEU A 890 -10.91 -12.81 -3.81
CA LEU A 890 -9.45 -12.87 -3.93
C LEU A 890 -8.79 -13.49 -2.68
N PHE A 891 -9.32 -13.24 -1.48
CA PHE A 891 -8.75 -13.76 -0.23
C PHE A 891 -8.82 -15.29 -0.14
N GLN A 892 -9.78 -15.92 -0.82
CA GLN A 892 -9.84 -17.38 -0.97
C GLN A 892 -8.73 -17.95 -1.90
N GLN A 893 -8.05 -17.10 -2.66
CA GLN A 893 -6.99 -17.47 -3.62
C GLN A 893 -5.59 -17.11 -3.13
N VAL A 894 -5.43 -16.07 -2.30
CA VAL A 894 -4.10 -15.55 -1.87
C VAL A 894 -3.74 -15.79 -0.40
N LEU A 895 -4.60 -16.45 0.38
CA LEU A 895 -4.35 -16.80 1.80
C LEU A 895 -4.41 -18.33 1.98
N PRO A 896 -3.64 -18.92 2.92
CA PRO A 896 -3.64 -20.37 3.17
C PRO A 896 -4.96 -20.83 3.81
N LYS A 897 -5.31 -22.11 3.67
CA LYS A 897 -6.44 -22.70 4.40
C LYS A 897 -6.05 -23.04 5.85
N GLU A 898 -7.05 -23.17 6.71
CA GLU A 898 -6.93 -23.69 8.08
C GLU A 898 -6.20 -25.05 8.14
N GLU A 899 -6.52 -25.97 7.22
CA GLU A 899 -5.86 -27.29 7.10
C GLU A 899 -4.39 -27.22 6.69
N ASP A 900 -3.97 -26.17 5.96
CA ASP A 900 -2.62 -26.08 5.38
C ASP A 900 -1.56 -25.79 6.46
N PHE A 901 -1.89 -25.04 7.53
CA PHE A 901 -0.99 -24.78 8.65
C PHE A 901 -0.56 -26.08 9.36
N SER A 902 -1.50 -26.99 9.61
CA SER A 902 -1.19 -28.30 10.23
C SER A 902 -0.25 -29.18 9.40
N ARG A 903 -0.14 -28.89 8.10
CA ARG A 903 0.63 -29.64 7.10
C ARG A 903 1.84 -28.87 6.55
N ALA A 904 2.06 -27.63 7.00
CA ALA A 904 3.12 -26.78 6.49
C ALA A 904 4.51 -27.17 7.03
N LEU A 905 5.54 -26.76 6.29
CA LEU A 905 6.92 -26.80 6.76
C LEU A 905 7.23 -25.49 7.51
N TYR A 906 7.81 -25.59 8.71
CA TYR A 906 8.19 -24.47 9.55
C TYR A 906 9.71 -24.37 9.63
N THR A 907 10.30 -23.34 9.02
CA THR A 907 11.75 -23.18 8.89
C THR A 907 12.29 -22.11 9.82
N PHE A 908 13.45 -22.36 10.43
CA PHE A 908 14.14 -21.44 11.34
C PHE A 908 15.62 -21.33 10.98
N ASP A 909 16.10 -20.14 10.60
CA ASP A 909 17.53 -19.80 10.37
C ASP A 909 17.86 -18.47 11.08
N ILE A 910 18.30 -18.57 12.34
CA ILE A 910 18.55 -17.42 13.23
C ILE A 910 19.55 -17.75 14.35
N GLY A 911 20.22 -16.71 14.88
CA GLY A 911 21.10 -16.79 16.05
C GLY A 911 22.53 -16.28 15.78
N GLN A 912 22.96 -16.26 14.51
CA GLN A 912 24.25 -15.72 14.07
C GLN A 912 24.45 -14.26 14.51
N ASN A 913 23.37 -13.48 14.45
CA ASN A 913 23.36 -12.09 14.86
C ASN A 913 23.49 -11.90 16.39
N ASP A 914 22.94 -12.80 17.20
CA ASP A 914 22.98 -12.72 18.68
C ASP A 914 24.40 -12.91 19.22
N LEU A 915 25.14 -13.88 18.67
CA LEU A 915 26.54 -14.12 19.04
C LEU A 915 27.41 -12.90 18.73
N THR A 916 27.21 -12.34 17.53
CA THR A 916 27.99 -11.18 17.09
C THR A 916 27.54 -9.85 17.72
N ALA A 917 26.33 -9.80 18.29
CA ALA A 917 25.85 -8.65 19.06
C ALA A 917 26.67 -8.46 20.34
N GLY A 918 27.01 -9.55 21.03
CA GLY A 918 27.91 -9.51 22.18
C GLY A 918 29.29 -8.97 21.81
N TYR A 919 29.89 -9.47 20.73
CA TYR A 919 31.19 -8.95 20.27
C TYR A 919 31.13 -7.47 19.84
N LYS A 920 30.03 -7.00 19.24
CA LYS A 920 29.83 -5.56 18.94
C LYS A 920 29.73 -4.69 20.21
N LEU A 921 29.42 -5.29 21.36
CA LEU A 921 29.40 -4.67 22.69
C LEU A 921 30.69 -4.95 23.50
N ASN A 922 31.76 -5.41 22.84
CA ASN A 922 33.05 -5.79 23.44
C ASN A 922 32.95 -6.89 24.54
N MET A 923 31.91 -7.73 24.50
CA MET A 923 31.78 -8.86 25.42
C MET A 923 32.85 -9.94 25.15
N SER A 924 33.34 -10.56 26.21
CA SER A 924 34.25 -11.72 26.11
C SER A 924 33.53 -12.96 25.58
N ILE A 925 34.32 -13.94 25.12
CA ILE A 925 33.82 -15.24 24.64
C ILE A 925 32.92 -15.92 25.70
N GLU A 926 33.33 -15.92 26.96
CA GLU A 926 32.56 -16.52 28.05
C GLU A 926 31.30 -15.71 28.41
N GLN A 927 31.34 -14.38 28.28
CA GLN A 927 30.12 -13.55 28.39
C GLN A 927 29.12 -13.85 27.27
N VAL A 928 29.60 -14.14 26.04
CA VAL A 928 28.74 -14.55 24.93
C VAL A 928 28.16 -15.94 25.15
N LYS A 929 28.99 -16.94 25.50
CA LYS A 929 28.53 -18.29 25.87
C LYS A 929 27.52 -18.26 27.02
N GLY A 930 27.71 -17.36 28.00
CA GLY A 930 26.88 -17.24 29.20
C GLY A 930 25.40 -16.93 28.94
N TYR A 931 25.06 -16.25 27.84
CA TYR A 931 23.65 -15.98 27.49
C TYR A 931 23.05 -16.91 26.44
N VAL A 932 23.81 -17.85 25.86
CA VAL A 932 23.26 -18.82 24.89
C VAL A 932 22.11 -19.67 25.47
N PRO A 933 22.11 -20.12 26.74
CA PRO A 933 20.99 -20.88 27.30
C PRO A 933 19.66 -20.09 27.29
N ASP A 934 19.70 -18.77 27.51
CA ASP A 934 18.54 -17.88 27.41
C ASP A 934 18.00 -17.81 25.97
N LEU A 935 18.89 -17.72 24.96
CA LEU A 935 18.49 -17.79 23.54
C LEU A 935 17.80 -19.12 23.23
N MET A 936 18.30 -20.23 23.75
CA MET A 936 17.70 -21.56 23.51
C MET A 936 16.33 -21.70 24.19
N ALA A 937 16.14 -21.14 25.39
CA ALA A 937 14.85 -21.09 26.05
C ALA A 937 13.82 -20.26 25.25
N GLN A 938 14.22 -19.08 24.76
CA GLN A 938 13.37 -18.21 23.94
C GLN A 938 12.98 -18.87 22.62
N LEU A 939 13.94 -19.45 21.88
CA LEU A 939 13.68 -20.21 20.66
C LEU A 939 12.73 -21.40 20.91
N SER A 940 12.96 -22.16 21.99
CA SER A 940 12.12 -23.30 22.36
C SER A 940 10.68 -22.89 22.67
N ASN A 941 10.49 -21.78 23.39
CA ASN A 941 9.16 -21.25 23.70
C ASN A 941 8.42 -20.79 22.43
N ILE A 942 9.13 -20.24 21.45
CA ILE A 942 8.55 -19.80 20.17
C ILE A 942 8.16 -21.00 19.28
N ILE A 943 8.97 -22.07 19.25
CA ILE A 943 8.62 -23.33 18.58
C ILE A 943 7.40 -23.97 19.27
N LYS A 944 7.34 -23.96 20.61
CA LYS A 944 6.16 -24.40 21.38
C LYS A 944 4.90 -23.57 21.07
N ASN A 945 5.01 -22.26 20.89
CA ASN A 945 3.90 -21.41 20.46
C ASN A 945 3.38 -21.78 19.06
N VAL A 946 4.28 -21.94 18.08
CA VAL A 946 3.92 -22.36 16.71
C VAL A 946 3.27 -23.75 16.70
N TYR A 947 3.74 -24.68 17.53
CA TYR A 947 3.13 -26.00 17.73
C TYR A 947 1.74 -25.92 18.36
N ALA A 948 1.53 -25.06 19.36
CA ALA A 948 0.22 -24.84 19.98
C ALA A 948 -0.79 -24.27 18.97
N GLN A 949 -0.32 -23.45 18.03
CA GLN A 949 -1.08 -22.96 16.88
C GLN A 949 -1.15 -23.95 15.70
N GLY A 950 -0.87 -25.23 15.94
CA GLY A 950 -1.10 -26.32 14.99
C GLY A 950 0.10 -26.75 14.15
N GLY A 951 1.25 -26.07 14.20
CA GLY A 951 2.44 -26.43 13.41
C GLY A 951 3.01 -27.81 13.76
N ARG A 952 3.39 -28.61 12.76
CA ARG A 952 3.84 -30.01 12.97
C ARG A 952 5.21 -30.37 12.39
N SER A 953 5.62 -29.82 11.25
CA SER A 953 6.90 -30.18 10.63
C SER A 953 7.92 -29.05 10.74
N PHE A 954 8.96 -29.22 11.55
CA PHE A 954 9.95 -28.18 11.85
C PHE A 954 11.32 -28.54 11.26
N TRP A 955 11.96 -27.56 10.63
CA TRP A 955 13.25 -27.69 9.95
C TRP A 955 14.18 -26.55 10.39
N ILE A 956 15.03 -26.86 11.37
CA ILE A 956 15.77 -25.89 12.17
C ILE A 956 17.24 -25.91 11.76
N HIS A 957 17.72 -24.80 11.20
CA HIS A 957 19.11 -24.61 10.81
C HIS A 957 19.95 -24.21 12.03
N ASN A 958 21.18 -24.70 12.10
CA ASN A 958 22.16 -24.23 13.07
C ASN A 958 22.94 -23.00 12.53
N THR A 959 23.68 -22.27 13.38
CA THR A 959 24.43 -21.08 12.89
C THR A 959 25.68 -21.48 12.12
N GLY A 960 25.97 -20.75 11.03
CA GLY A 960 27.19 -20.93 10.24
C GLY A 960 28.49 -20.58 11.00
N PRO A 961 29.66 -20.86 10.40
CA PRO A 961 30.97 -20.56 10.99
C PRO A 961 31.27 -19.06 11.01
N VAL A 962 30.82 -18.39 12.08
CA VAL A 962 30.95 -16.95 12.30
C VAL A 962 32.39 -16.44 12.11
N GLY A 963 33.38 -17.21 12.54
CA GLY A 963 34.80 -16.86 12.44
C GLY A 963 35.35 -16.85 11.02
N CYS A 964 34.65 -17.46 10.05
CA CYS A 964 35.02 -17.40 8.63
C CYS A 964 34.46 -16.16 7.90
N LEU A 965 33.60 -15.36 8.54
CA LEU A 965 32.94 -14.24 7.87
C LEU A 965 33.89 -13.02 7.75
N PRO A 966 34.04 -12.40 6.55
CA PRO A 966 34.94 -11.27 6.34
C PRO A 966 34.75 -10.11 7.33
N TYR A 967 33.51 -9.76 7.68
CA TYR A 967 33.26 -8.69 8.64
C TYR A 967 33.73 -9.02 10.06
N VAL A 968 33.80 -10.30 10.43
CA VAL A 968 34.26 -10.75 11.75
C VAL A 968 35.78 -10.64 11.81
N MET A 969 36.47 -11.11 10.78
CA MET A 969 37.93 -11.03 10.66
C MET A 969 38.48 -9.60 10.44
N ASP A 970 37.67 -8.67 9.91
CA ASP A 970 38.02 -7.25 9.77
C ASP A 970 37.71 -6.42 11.03
N ARG A 971 36.62 -6.75 11.74
CA ARG A 971 36.09 -5.91 12.83
C ARG A 971 36.65 -6.25 14.21
N PHE A 972 37.06 -7.49 14.45
CA PHE A 972 37.48 -7.96 15.78
C PHE A 972 38.99 -8.27 15.82
N PRO A 973 39.67 -8.06 16.96
CA PRO A 973 41.11 -8.27 17.08
C PRO A 973 41.44 -9.77 17.15
N ILE A 974 41.62 -10.40 15.99
CA ILE A 974 42.07 -11.79 15.87
C ILE A 974 43.59 -11.81 15.66
N THR A 975 44.32 -12.50 16.54
CA THR A 975 45.78 -12.69 16.38
C THR A 975 46.07 -13.81 15.37
N ALA A 976 47.29 -13.84 14.81
CA ALA A 976 47.70 -14.88 13.87
C ALA A 976 47.61 -16.32 14.45
N ALA A 977 47.74 -16.47 15.77
CA ALA A 977 47.60 -17.76 16.46
C ALA A 977 46.14 -18.19 16.71
N GLN A 978 45.16 -17.32 16.39
CA GLN A 978 43.72 -17.58 16.50
C GLN A 978 43.06 -17.77 15.12
N ILE A 979 43.87 -17.97 14.07
CA ILE A 979 43.43 -18.30 12.72
C ILE A 979 43.72 -19.78 12.48
N ASP A 980 42.73 -20.53 11.99
CA ASP A 980 42.88 -21.94 11.62
C ASP A 980 43.65 -22.13 10.29
N GLU A 981 43.99 -23.37 9.96
CA GLU A 981 44.76 -23.70 8.74
C GLU A 981 44.05 -23.31 7.43
N PHE A 982 42.74 -23.09 7.48
CA PHE A 982 41.93 -22.68 6.33
C PHE A 982 41.77 -21.16 6.21
N GLY A 983 42.05 -20.42 7.28
CA GLY A 983 42.05 -18.95 7.33
C GLY A 983 40.90 -18.33 8.14
N CYS A 984 40.09 -19.13 8.85
CA CYS A 984 38.99 -18.63 9.69
C CYS A 984 39.46 -18.34 11.13
N ALA A 985 38.77 -17.44 11.83
CA ALA A 985 39.02 -17.19 13.25
C ALA A 985 38.42 -18.31 14.14
N SER A 986 39.26 -19.07 14.84
CA SER A 986 38.83 -20.17 15.71
C SER A 986 37.92 -19.72 16.87
N PRO A 987 38.22 -18.65 17.64
CA PRO A 987 37.45 -18.35 18.84
C PRO A 987 35.98 -17.94 18.61
N PRO A 988 35.62 -17.19 17.54
CA PRO A 988 34.22 -17.01 17.16
C PRO A 988 33.56 -18.28 16.60
N ASN A 989 34.33 -19.19 15.97
CA ASN A 989 33.85 -20.49 15.52
C ASN A 989 33.53 -21.43 16.69
N GLU A 990 34.35 -21.46 17.75
CA GLU A 990 34.07 -22.21 18.98
C GLU A 990 32.73 -21.79 19.62
N VAL A 991 32.40 -20.50 19.60
CA VAL A 991 31.13 -19.97 20.13
C VAL A 991 29.94 -20.34 19.23
N ALA A 992 30.13 -20.34 17.90
CA ALA A 992 29.12 -20.86 16.97
C ALA A 992 28.88 -22.37 17.19
N GLN A 993 29.95 -23.16 17.38
CA GLN A 993 29.84 -24.58 17.72
C GLN A 993 29.15 -24.82 19.08
N TYR A 994 29.47 -24.02 20.10
CA TYR A 994 28.80 -24.07 21.41
C TYR A 994 27.31 -23.75 21.32
N PHE A 995 26.93 -22.73 20.54
CA PHE A 995 25.52 -22.44 20.22
C PHE A 995 24.86 -23.63 19.51
N ASN A 996 25.53 -24.23 18.53
CA ASN A 996 25.00 -25.36 17.77
C ASN A 996 24.82 -26.64 18.64
N ALA A 997 25.70 -26.85 19.62
CA ALA A 997 25.55 -27.92 20.61
C ALA A 997 24.33 -27.68 21.53
N ARG A 998 24.22 -26.47 22.10
CA ARG A 998 23.07 -26.05 22.92
C ARG A 998 21.75 -26.10 22.13
N LEU A 999 21.78 -25.82 20.83
CA LEU A 999 20.64 -25.95 19.92
C LEU A 999 20.26 -27.43 19.70
N LYS A 1000 21.24 -28.32 19.52
CA LYS A 1000 20.95 -29.76 19.38
C LYS A 1000 20.36 -30.35 20.68
N GLU A 1001 20.86 -29.93 21.84
CA GLU A 1001 20.25 -30.25 23.15
C GLU A 1001 18.80 -29.76 23.22
N ALA A 1002 18.51 -28.50 22.86
CA ALA A 1002 17.16 -27.95 22.85
C ALA A 1002 16.21 -28.68 21.88
N VAL A 1003 16.68 -29.08 20.70
CA VAL A 1003 15.92 -29.90 19.74
C VAL A 1003 15.60 -31.28 20.31
N ILE A 1004 16.51 -31.91 21.06
CA ILE A 1004 16.26 -33.20 21.73
C ILE A 1004 15.14 -33.08 22.78
N GLU A 1005 15.13 -32.02 23.59
CA GLU A 1005 14.03 -31.79 24.54
C GLU A 1005 12.72 -31.41 23.83
N LEU A 1006 12.76 -30.58 22.78
CA LEU A 1006 11.57 -30.25 21.97
C LEU A 1006 10.93 -31.49 21.32
N ARG A 1007 11.71 -32.50 20.92
CA ARG A 1007 11.18 -33.78 20.40
C ARG A 1007 10.42 -34.58 21.46
N LYS A 1008 10.76 -34.44 22.75
CA LYS A 1008 10.03 -35.06 23.87
C LYS A 1008 8.77 -34.26 24.20
N ASP A 1009 8.91 -32.94 24.32
CA ASP A 1009 7.84 -32.01 24.70
C ASP A 1009 6.73 -31.90 23.64
N LEU A 1010 7.07 -32.08 22.37
CA LEU A 1010 6.17 -31.90 21.22
C LEU A 1010 5.91 -33.23 20.49
N PRO A 1011 5.31 -34.25 21.14
CA PRO A 1011 5.25 -35.62 20.61
C PRO A 1011 4.34 -35.79 19.37
N LEU A 1012 3.68 -34.75 18.87
CA LEU A 1012 2.98 -34.77 17.58
C LEU A 1012 3.77 -34.10 16.44
N ALA A 1013 4.94 -33.52 16.72
CA ALA A 1013 5.79 -32.87 15.73
C ALA A 1013 6.81 -33.84 15.10
N THR A 1014 7.30 -33.46 13.92
CA THR A 1014 8.62 -33.83 13.42
C THR A 1014 9.54 -32.62 13.55
N ILE A 1015 10.76 -32.82 14.04
CA ILE A 1015 11.72 -31.74 14.27
C ILE A 1015 13.09 -32.18 13.76
N THR A 1016 13.44 -31.69 12.57
CA THR A 1016 14.72 -31.94 11.91
C THR A 1016 15.69 -30.78 12.20
N TYR A 1017 16.84 -31.12 12.76
CA TYR A 1017 17.99 -30.20 12.93
C TYR A 1017 18.88 -30.30 11.69
N VAL A 1018 19.46 -29.19 11.22
CA VAL A 1018 20.28 -29.15 10.00
C VAL A 1018 21.61 -28.46 10.24
N ASP A 1019 22.70 -29.15 9.90
CA ASP A 1019 24.07 -28.72 10.14
C ASP A 1019 24.64 -27.81 9.02
N ILE A 1020 24.08 -26.60 8.97
CA ILE A 1020 24.54 -25.52 8.10
C ILE A 1020 25.98 -25.10 8.42
N TYR A 1021 26.45 -25.25 9.67
CA TYR A 1021 27.84 -25.01 10.06
C TYR A 1021 28.80 -25.86 9.24
N SER A 1022 28.63 -27.19 9.27
CA SER A 1022 29.55 -28.10 8.57
C SER A 1022 29.51 -27.93 7.06
N VAL A 1023 28.34 -27.64 6.48
CA VAL A 1023 28.22 -27.33 5.04
C VAL A 1023 28.94 -26.03 4.67
N LYS A 1024 28.68 -24.92 5.39
CA LYS A 1024 29.32 -23.62 5.12
C LYS A 1024 30.83 -23.65 5.40
N TYR A 1025 31.28 -24.39 6.43
CA TYR A 1025 32.71 -24.55 6.73
C TYR A 1025 33.41 -25.38 5.65
N SER A 1026 32.82 -26.51 5.25
CA SER A 1026 33.35 -27.36 4.16
C SER A 1026 33.49 -26.59 2.84
N LEU A 1027 32.49 -25.77 2.48
CA LEU A 1027 32.54 -24.91 1.29
C LEU A 1027 33.74 -23.94 1.31
N ILE A 1028 34.02 -23.33 2.47
CA ILE A 1028 35.09 -22.36 2.66
C ILE A 1028 36.46 -23.06 2.67
N SER A 1029 36.63 -24.09 3.50
CA SER A 1029 37.88 -24.85 3.62
C SER A 1029 38.27 -25.56 2.32
N GLN A 1030 37.30 -26.08 1.56
CA GLN A 1030 37.55 -26.83 0.33
C GLN A 1030 37.38 -26.01 -0.96
N ALA A 1031 37.15 -24.69 -0.90
CA ALA A 1031 36.85 -23.84 -2.06
C ALA A 1031 37.80 -24.08 -3.26
N LYS A 1032 39.11 -24.08 -3.03
CA LYS A 1032 40.14 -24.35 -4.05
C LYS A 1032 40.04 -25.75 -4.67
N LYS A 1033 39.67 -26.75 -3.87
CA LYS A 1033 39.53 -28.15 -4.30
C LYS A 1033 38.23 -28.35 -5.09
N LEU A 1034 37.13 -27.78 -4.61
CA LEU A 1034 35.84 -27.77 -5.31
C LEU A 1034 35.97 -27.09 -6.67
N GLY A 1035 36.66 -25.95 -6.73
CA GLY A 1035 36.94 -25.25 -7.99
C GLY A 1035 37.79 -26.03 -8.98
N ASN A 1036 38.84 -26.70 -8.52
CA ASN A 1036 39.67 -27.56 -9.39
C ASN A 1036 38.96 -28.86 -9.81
N SER A 1037 38.01 -29.36 -9.01
CA SER A 1037 37.32 -30.63 -9.28
C SER A 1037 36.45 -30.58 -10.54
N LEU A 1038 35.74 -29.46 -10.79
CA LEU A 1038 34.95 -29.29 -12.02
C LEU A 1038 35.82 -29.17 -13.29
N HIS A 1039 37.11 -28.83 -13.14
CA HIS A 1039 38.04 -28.80 -14.27
C HIS A 1039 38.49 -30.20 -14.71
N LEU A 1040 38.47 -31.19 -13.80
CA LEU A 1040 38.96 -32.56 -14.05
C LEU A 1040 37.86 -33.54 -14.49
N THR A 1041 36.60 -33.33 -14.07
CA THR A 1041 35.47 -34.20 -14.47
C THR A 1041 35.20 -34.21 -15.98
N ASN A 1042 35.71 -33.21 -16.73
CA ASN A 1042 35.64 -33.17 -18.20
C ASN A 1042 36.79 -33.91 -18.92
N ARG A 1043 37.64 -34.70 -18.23
CA ARG A 1043 38.74 -35.47 -18.87
C ARG A 1043 38.88 -36.95 -18.49
N MET A 1044 38.00 -37.51 -17.65
CA MET A 1044 37.98 -38.95 -17.34
C MET A 1044 36.57 -39.55 -17.41
N LEU A 1045 36.07 -39.80 -18.62
CA LEU A 1045 34.96 -40.75 -18.89
C LEU A 1045 34.92 -41.24 -20.35
N LEU A 1046 36.07 -41.33 -21.03
CA LEU A 1046 36.20 -41.81 -22.42
C LEU A 1046 37.37 -42.80 -22.58
N SER A 1047 37.38 -43.88 -21.78
CA SER A 1047 38.29 -45.02 -21.99
C SER A 1047 37.97 -46.24 -21.12
N PHE A 1048 36.96 -47.03 -21.51
CA PHE A 1048 36.95 -48.48 -21.26
C PHE A 1048 36.40 -49.20 -22.49
N PRO A 1049 37.09 -50.23 -23.02
CA PRO A 1049 36.73 -50.85 -24.30
C PRO A 1049 35.58 -51.86 -24.14
N ALA A 1050 34.56 -51.75 -25.01
CA ALA A 1050 33.55 -52.77 -25.16
C ALA A 1050 33.98 -53.79 -26.22
N GLN A 1051 34.08 -55.07 -25.85
CA GLN A 1051 34.31 -56.16 -26.81
C GLN A 1051 33.43 -57.37 -26.48
N CYS A 1052 32.61 -57.78 -27.46
CA CYS A 1052 31.91 -59.07 -27.55
C CYS A 1052 31.15 -59.61 -26.32
N LEU A 1053 29.86 -59.27 -26.22
CA LEU A 1053 28.81 -60.31 -26.22
C LEU A 1053 27.47 -59.76 -26.76
N VAL A 1054 26.51 -60.65 -26.97
CA VAL A 1054 25.13 -60.38 -27.43
C VAL A 1054 25.04 -59.79 -28.83
N ASN A 1055 25.40 -60.61 -29.82
CA ASN A 1055 24.86 -60.50 -31.17
C ASN A 1055 24.11 -61.79 -31.55
N TRP A 1056 23.12 -62.16 -30.73
CA TRP A 1056 22.11 -63.16 -31.10
C TRP A 1056 20.73 -62.78 -30.56
N LEU A 1057 19.74 -62.85 -31.45
CA LEU A 1057 18.38 -62.34 -31.27
C LEU A 1057 17.58 -63.16 -30.25
N HIS A 1058 16.91 -62.49 -29.31
CA HIS A 1058 15.53 -62.83 -28.89
C HIS A 1058 14.96 -61.70 -28.00
N HIS A 1059 13.67 -61.35 -27.97
CA HIS A 1059 12.64 -61.29 -29.01
C HIS A 1059 11.45 -60.45 -28.49
N GLN A 1060 11.39 -59.17 -28.86
CA GLN A 1060 10.19 -58.28 -28.81
C GLN A 1060 9.57 -57.81 -27.46
N LEU A 1061 9.06 -56.57 -27.52
CA LEU A 1061 7.92 -55.99 -26.77
C LEU A 1061 7.89 -56.05 -25.22
N SER A 1062 8.53 -55.06 -24.58
CA SER A 1062 8.11 -54.51 -23.27
C SER A 1062 8.72 -53.14 -22.88
N GLN A 1063 9.85 -52.73 -23.47
CA GLN A 1063 10.65 -51.58 -22.97
C GLN A 1063 10.25 -50.17 -23.47
N ALA A 1064 9.27 -50.03 -24.36
CA ALA A 1064 9.00 -48.74 -25.05
C ALA A 1064 8.57 -47.58 -24.11
N LEU A 1065 7.79 -47.87 -23.06
CA LEU A 1065 7.23 -46.84 -22.16
C LEU A 1065 8.21 -46.38 -21.07
N LEU A 1066 9.03 -47.29 -20.54
CA LEU A 1066 10.01 -46.95 -19.50
C LEU A 1066 11.17 -46.14 -20.07
N SER A 1067 11.66 -46.52 -21.27
CA SER A 1067 12.69 -45.76 -21.97
C SER A 1067 12.24 -44.35 -22.34
N PHE A 1068 10.98 -44.13 -22.78
CA PHE A 1068 10.54 -42.78 -23.18
C PHE A 1068 10.45 -41.82 -21.99
N THR A 1069 9.87 -42.24 -20.86
CA THR A 1069 9.83 -41.41 -19.64
C THR A 1069 11.22 -41.15 -19.06
N THR A 1070 12.13 -42.14 -19.13
CA THR A 1070 13.51 -42.00 -18.65
C THR A 1070 14.33 -41.12 -19.59
N PHE A 1071 14.14 -41.21 -20.90
CA PHE A 1071 14.76 -40.33 -21.90
C PHE A 1071 14.25 -38.88 -21.77
N ILE A 1072 12.94 -38.67 -21.60
CA ILE A 1072 12.38 -37.32 -21.37
C ILE A 1072 12.91 -36.74 -20.04
N ARG A 1073 12.95 -37.52 -18.94
CA ARG A 1073 13.55 -37.06 -17.68
C ARG A 1073 15.05 -36.79 -17.79
N SER A 1074 15.79 -37.65 -18.49
CA SER A 1074 17.22 -37.47 -18.77
C SER A 1074 17.46 -36.22 -19.59
N LYS A 1075 16.71 -36.01 -20.69
CA LYS A 1075 16.92 -34.88 -21.59
C LYS A 1075 16.41 -33.55 -21.03
N LEU A 1076 15.36 -33.57 -20.17
CA LEU A 1076 15.00 -32.40 -19.34
C LEU A 1076 16.06 -32.12 -18.26
N ARG A 1077 16.70 -33.15 -17.67
CA ARG A 1077 17.87 -32.94 -16.81
C ARG A 1077 19.02 -32.31 -17.59
N GLU A 1078 19.38 -32.83 -18.75
CA GLU A 1078 20.45 -32.28 -19.59
C GLU A 1078 20.15 -30.86 -20.09
N LEU A 1079 18.91 -30.54 -20.49
CA LEU A 1079 18.53 -29.19 -20.91
C LEU A 1079 18.57 -28.18 -19.75
N ASN A 1080 18.19 -28.58 -18.53
CA ASN A 1080 18.35 -27.73 -17.34
C ASN A 1080 19.81 -27.62 -16.90
N LEU A 1081 20.59 -28.71 -16.97
CA LEU A 1081 22.02 -28.71 -16.65
C LEU A 1081 22.83 -27.86 -17.64
N GLN A 1082 22.56 -27.94 -18.94
CA GLN A 1082 23.23 -27.12 -19.96
C GLN A 1082 23.01 -25.61 -19.75
N ARG A 1083 21.93 -25.19 -19.10
CA ARG A 1083 21.68 -23.78 -18.76
C ARG A 1083 22.37 -23.30 -17.47
N TYR A 1084 22.92 -24.22 -16.66
CA TYR A 1084 23.68 -23.95 -15.44
C TYR A 1084 25.15 -24.40 -15.51
N ASN A 1085 25.61 -24.88 -16.66
CA ASN A 1085 26.92 -25.50 -16.87
C ASN A 1085 28.12 -24.51 -16.89
N GLY A 1086 27.95 -23.36 -16.23
CA GLY A 1086 28.90 -22.23 -16.19
C GLY A 1086 29.53 -21.99 -14.82
N MET A 1087 29.37 -22.90 -13.84
CA MET A 1087 30.04 -22.80 -12.54
C MET A 1087 31.55 -23.05 -12.67
N THR A 1088 32.29 -22.01 -13.06
CA THR A 1088 33.71 -21.87 -12.70
C THR A 1088 33.85 -21.89 -11.17
N GLY A 1089 35.01 -22.35 -10.69
CA GLY A 1089 35.22 -22.65 -9.27
C GLY A 1089 35.08 -21.45 -8.32
N PHE A 1090 34.79 -21.74 -7.05
CA PHE A 1090 34.79 -20.72 -6.00
C PHE A 1090 36.22 -20.21 -5.72
N GLU A 1091 36.47 -18.95 -6.02
CA GLU A 1091 37.76 -18.29 -5.90
C GLU A 1091 37.84 -17.33 -4.71
N ASN A 1092 38.93 -17.45 -3.93
CA ASN A 1092 39.24 -16.59 -2.79
C ASN A 1092 38.07 -16.55 -1.77
N PRO A 1093 37.84 -17.61 -0.97
CA PRO A 1093 36.61 -17.80 -0.19
C PRO A 1093 36.25 -16.64 0.76
N PHE A 1094 37.25 -15.87 1.21
CA PHE A 1094 37.09 -14.75 2.13
C PHE A 1094 36.98 -13.37 1.46
N LEU A 1095 36.95 -13.28 0.13
CA LEU A 1095 36.82 -11.99 -0.57
C LEU A 1095 35.36 -11.70 -0.90
N ALA A 1096 34.82 -10.59 -0.36
CA ALA A 1096 33.47 -10.14 -0.67
C ALA A 1096 33.36 -9.66 -2.13
N CYS A 1097 32.34 -10.12 -2.86
CA CYS A 1097 32.08 -9.68 -4.22
C CYS A 1097 31.65 -8.20 -4.27
N CYS A 1098 30.62 -7.81 -3.52
CA CYS A 1098 30.10 -6.46 -3.42
C CYS A 1098 30.68 -5.73 -2.21
N GLY A 1099 31.74 -4.98 -2.42
CA GLY A 1099 32.48 -4.34 -1.34
C GLY A 1099 33.56 -3.40 -1.87
N HIS A 1100 34.26 -2.72 -0.96
CA HIS A 1100 35.30 -1.77 -1.34
C HIS A 1100 36.41 -1.63 -0.29
N GLY A 1101 37.59 -2.16 -0.63
CA GLY A 1101 38.83 -1.99 0.12
C GLY A 1101 38.93 -2.87 1.37
N GLY A 1102 40.02 -2.74 2.12
CA GLY A 1102 40.35 -3.68 3.21
C GLY A 1102 40.88 -5.02 2.68
N LYS A 1103 41.40 -5.87 3.58
CA LYS A 1103 42.02 -7.17 3.22
C LYS A 1103 41.06 -8.12 2.48
N PHE A 1104 39.77 -8.03 2.81
CA PHE A 1104 38.73 -8.95 2.36
C PHE A 1104 37.75 -8.32 1.35
N ASN A 1105 38.11 -7.18 0.76
CA ASN A 1105 37.20 -6.26 0.04
C ASN A 1105 35.99 -5.79 0.90
N TYR A 1106 36.06 -5.94 2.21
CA TYR A 1106 35.05 -5.47 3.17
C TYR A 1106 35.49 -4.18 3.86
N ASN A 1107 34.54 -3.27 4.08
CA ASN A 1107 34.75 -2.09 4.91
C ASN A 1107 33.45 -1.66 5.60
N ARG A 1108 33.45 -1.64 6.94
CA ARG A 1108 32.25 -1.32 7.75
C ARG A 1108 31.58 0.03 7.45
N PHE A 1109 32.30 0.98 6.84
CA PHE A 1109 31.82 2.32 6.47
C PHE A 1109 31.44 2.45 4.98
N LYS A 1110 31.85 1.50 4.13
CA LYS A 1110 31.60 1.46 2.67
C LYS A 1110 30.89 0.15 2.27
N LYS A 1111 29.66 -0.04 2.79
CA LYS A 1111 28.83 -1.22 2.50
C LYS A 1111 28.44 -1.33 1.01
N CYS A 1112 28.14 -2.55 0.56
CA CYS A 1112 27.51 -2.85 -0.72
C CYS A 1112 26.36 -1.88 -1.04
N GLY A 1113 26.30 -1.39 -2.28
CA GLY A 1113 25.28 -0.46 -2.78
C GLY A 1113 25.32 0.97 -2.23
N SER A 1114 26.19 1.28 -1.27
CA SER A 1114 26.24 2.64 -0.69
C SER A 1114 27.04 3.62 -1.56
N LYS A 1115 26.53 4.86 -1.69
CA LYS A 1115 27.29 6.00 -2.23
C LYS A 1115 28.36 6.45 -1.25
N LYS A 1116 29.61 6.60 -1.72
CA LYS A 1116 30.77 6.99 -0.91
C LYS A 1116 31.74 7.84 -1.73
N ILE A 1117 32.30 8.88 -1.10
CA ILE A 1117 33.42 9.62 -1.68
C ILE A 1117 34.70 8.79 -1.49
N VAL A 1118 35.44 8.58 -2.57
CA VAL A 1118 36.75 7.94 -2.59
C VAL A 1118 37.66 8.78 -3.47
N ASN A 1119 38.80 9.22 -2.92
CA ASN A 1119 39.77 10.09 -3.60
C ASN A 1119 39.12 11.33 -4.25
N GLY A 1120 38.17 11.96 -3.55
CA GLY A 1120 37.43 13.14 -4.02
C GLY A 1120 36.24 12.86 -4.96
N LYS A 1121 36.07 11.63 -5.47
CA LYS A 1121 34.99 11.25 -6.39
C LYS A 1121 33.90 10.45 -5.68
N GLU A 1122 32.62 10.77 -5.90
CA GLU A 1122 31.53 9.88 -5.49
C GLU A 1122 31.53 8.61 -6.36
N ILE A 1123 31.53 7.45 -5.69
CA ILE A 1123 31.30 6.14 -6.30
C ILE A 1123 30.15 5.44 -5.58
N ILE A 1124 29.48 4.51 -6.27
CA ILE A 1124 28.63 3.50 -5.65
C ILE A 1124 29.49 2.26 -5.42
N VAL A 1125 29.35 1.60 -4.26
CA VAL A 1125 29.99 0.30 -4.02
C VAL A 1125 29.24 -0.78 -4.80
N THR A 1126 29.82 -1.22 -5.92
CA THR A 1126 29.25 -2.24 -6.81
C THR A 1126 29.74 -3.66 -6.47
N SER A 1127 29.16 -4.64 -7.16
CA SER A 1127 29.58 -6.03 -7.22
C SER A 1127 30.91 -6.21 -7.97
N CYS A 1128 31.46 -7.41 -7.82
CA CYS A 1128 32.54 -7.94 -8.63
C CYS A 1128 32.00 -8.41 -10.00
N LYS A 1129 32.88 -8.53 -11.01
CA LYS A 1129 32.46 -8.85 -12.40
C LYS A 1129 31.64 -10.15 -12.54
N ASP A 1130 31.87 -11.11 -11.66
CA ASP A 1130 31.19 -12.40 -11.65
C ASP A 1130 30.94 -12.84 -10.19
N PRO A 1131 29.69 -12.74 -9.69
CA PRO A 1131 29.32 -13.23 -8.36
C PRO A 1131 29.36 -14.77 -8.24
N SER A 1132 29.25 -15.52 -9.33
CA SER A 1132 29.11 -16.99 -9.28
C SER A 1132 30.37 -17.70 -8.77
N VAL A 1133 31.54 -17.12 -9.03
CA VAL A 1133 32.84 -17.60 -8.52
C VAL A 1133 33.14 -17.13 -7.09
N ARG A 1134 32.22 -16.47 -6.39
CA ARG A 1134 32.42 -15.99 -5.01
C ARG A 1134 31.51 -16.72 -4.04
N ILE A 1135 32.05 -17.08 -2.87
CA ILE A 1135 31.25 -17.64 -1.76
C ILE A 1135 30.54 -16.50 -1.02
N ASN A 1136 31.24 -15.39 -0.78
CA ASN A 1136 30.75 -14.29 0.05
C ASN A 1136 30.32 -13.07 -0.79
N TRP A 1137 29.15 -12.54 -0.48
CA TRP A 1137 28.53 -11.43 -1.19
C TRP A 1137 29.05 -10.07 -0.70
N ASP A 1138 28.72 -9.65 0.53
CA ASP A 1138 28.91 -8.27 1.02
C ASP A 1138 29.83 -8.14 2.26
N GLY A 1139 30.54 -9.22 2.58
CA GLY A 1139 31.33 -9.42 3.80
C GLY A 1139 30.58 -10.13 4.93
N THR A 1140 29.27 -10.35 4.78
CA THR A 1140 28.38 -11.00 5.76
C THR A 1140 27.64 -12.17 5.14
N HIS A 1141 26.97 -11.93 4.00
CA HIS A 1141 26.05 -12.87 3.37
C HIS A 1141 26.75 -13.73 2.30
N PHE A 1142 26.08 -14.81 1.89
CA PHE A 1142 26.55 -15.73 0.85
C PHE A 1142 25.89 -15.37 -0.50
N THR A 1143 26.56 -15.69 -1.61
CA THR A 1143 26.03 -15.45 -2.96
C THR A 1143 24.94 -16.45 -3.35
N GLU A 1144 24.19 -16.19 -4.43
CA GLU A 1144 23.20 -17.15 -4.96
C GLU A 1144 23.86 -18.49 -5.29
N ALA A 1145 25.02 -18.47 -5.95
CA ALA A 1145 25.75 -19.69 -6.31
C ALA A 1145 26.16 -20.50 -5.06
N ALA A 1146 26.60 -19.82 -4.00
CA ALA A 1146 26.95 -20.46 -2.74
C ALA A 1146 25.71 -20.96 -1.98
N ASN A 1147 24.61 -20.19 -1.95
CA ASN A 1147 23.32 -20.60 -1.39
C ASN A 1147 22.77 -21.85 -2.09
N LYS A 1148 22.89 -21.91 -3.43
CA LYS A 1148 22.51 -23.09 -4.22
C LYS A 1148 23.35 -24.30 -3.88
N TRP A 1149 24.67 -24.15 -3.79
CA TRP A 1149 25.57 -25.24 -3.40
C TRP A 1149 25.25 -25.77 -2.00
N ILE A 1150 25.04 -24.86 -1.02
CA ILE A 1150 24.66 -25.22 0.35
C ILE A 1150 23.32 -25.97 0.35
N PHE A 1151 22.33 -25.48 -0.39
CA PHE A 1151 21.03 -26.14 -0.54
C PHE A 1151 21.17 -27.57 -1.11
N ASP A 1152 21.99 -27.76 -2.14
CA ASP A 1152 22.21 -29.06 -2.77
C ASP A 1152 22.90 -30.09 -1.84
N GLN A 1153 23.57 -29.65 -0.76
CA GLN A 1153 24.11 -30.56 0.26
C GLN A 1153 23.09 -30.95 1.34
N ILE A 1154 22.12 -30.08 1.67
CA ILE A 1154 21.17 -30.33 2.77
C ILE A 1154 19.85 -30.99 2.31
N VAL A 1155 19.50 -30.87 1.03
CA VAL A 1155 18.18 -31.28 0.50
C VAL A 1155 17.91 -32.79 0.58
N ASP A 1156 18.95 -33.63 0.51
CA ASP A 1156 18.85 -35.09 0.61
C ASP A 1156 18.89 -35.64 2.04
N GLY A 1157 19.09 -34.76 3.03
CA GLY A 1157 19.16 -35.11 4.44
C GLY A 1157 20.54 -35.51 4.97
N SER A 1158 21.59 -35.53 4.14
CA SER A 1158 22.95 -35.94 4.56
C SER A 1158 23.53 -35.10 5.70
N PHE A 1159 23.11 -33.84 5.82
CA PHE A 1159 23.50 -32.92 6.90
C PHE A 1159 22.34 -32.65 7.89
N SER A 1160 21.41 -33.60 8.03
CA SER A 1160 20.26 -33.48 8.93
C SER A 1160 20.25 -34.53 10.04
N ASP A 1161 19.65 -34.17 11.17
CA ASP A 1161 19.40 -35.03 12.32
C ASP A 1161 17.90 -35.00 12.62
N PRO A 1162 17.18 -36.14 12.61
CA PRO A 1162 17.61 -37.40 11.99
C PRO A 1162 17.83 -37.22 10.46
N PRO A 1163 18.57 -38.13 9.78
CA PRO A 1163 18.94 -37.98 8.38
C PRO A 1163 17.76 -38.24 7.44
N VAL A 1164 16.94 -37.20 7.17
CA VAL A 1164 15.76 -37.27 6.30
C VAL A 1164 15.83 -36.20 5.19
N PRO A 1165 15.61 -36.57 3.91
CA PRO A 1165 15.42 -35.61 2.83
C PRO A 1165 14.36 -34.56 3.16
N LEU A 1166 14.51 -33.36 2.59
CA LEU A 1166 13.55 -32.26 2.74
C LEU A 1166 12.12 -32.69 2.34
N GLN A 1167 11.98 -33.53 1.30
CA GLN A 1167 10.69 -34.05 0.85
C GLN A 1167 10.12 -35.17 1.75
N LEU A 1168 10.79 -35.53 2.84
CA LEU A 1168 10.35 -36.50 3.85
C LEU A 1168 10.25 -35.93 5.27
N ALA A 1169 10.52 -34.63 5.47
CA ALA A 1169 10.58 -33.98 6.79
C ALA A 1169 9.27 -33.95 7.61
N CYS A 1170 8.14 -34.37 7.03
CA CYS A 1170 6.86 -34.55 7.74
C CYS A 1170 6.67 -35.96 8.32
N HIS A 1171 7.55 -36.91 7.99
CA HIS A 1171 7.52 -38.26 8.52
C HIS A 1171 8.36 -38.35 9.79
N LYS A 1172 7.85 -39.05 10.80
CA LYS A 1172 8.71 -39.58 11.85
C LYS A 1172 9.47 -40.78 11.29
N LEU A 1173 10.74 -40.87 11.65
CA LEU A 1173 11.46 -42.13 11.63
C LEU A 1173 11.24 -42.76 13.01
N ASP A 1174 10.70 -43.97 13.02
CA ASP A 1174 10.71 -44.80 14.23
C ASP A 1174 12.17 -45.26 14.49
N HIS A 1175 12.60 -45.18 15.74
CA HIS A 1175 13.94 -45.50 16.23
C HIS A 1175 13.85 -46.49 17.40
#